data_AF-A0A815RKS4-F1
#
_entry.id   AF-A0A815RKS4-F1
#
_cell.length_a   1.000
_cell.length_b   1.000
_cell.length_c   1.000
_cell.angle_alpha   90.00
_cell.angle_beta   90.00
_cell.angle_gamma   90.00
#
_symmetry.space_group_name_H-M   'P 1'
#
loop_
_entity.id
_entity.type
_entity.pdbx_description
1 polymer ?
#
loop_
_entity_poly.entity_id
_entity_poly.type
_entity_poly.pdbx_seq_one_letter_code
_entity_poly.pdbx_strand_id
1 'polypeptide(L)'
;MQGLFPFSSSTNHIANRSCFDSQESSQGHFIIVLIDALRADYVFNKNSSYYLKSIEKFEEEGKALSIKLRTHSPTVTLPRLKAILTGTIPSFWDVLFNYNSSQLQLDNLLFQYKRKYPEKKIIFYGDDTWVKLFPDSIFHRSYGLQSFFVTDFKEIDLNITHGLYNELDQMNDWDFLIVHYLGLDHIGHAFGAFNSFIKDKLIEMDEVIEKIVSKMNKNDLLLITGDHGMIDQGGHGGSSDAEIYVPAIFISHKLKENISKKKENNEEYFQIDLTPTLSALLEIAIPYNNLGILIENVLKHFYHSDKLNLFKCLIDDNRRQLFNLLSNTKLSTSLNDLHIIRNQAMLIANEQDLRMLLLSIILFWSSLIIFWFNIQRICFLSIILLSIVYLISNNLFLSLAIGAISFCIIVIGTGERKIGYNKIKNEGKHFSSQLLMWYPLFHIISLFSSSFIEEEHQTWYYLLSTYLLIRTIEEKSFKYLFMLILSRLIRSWNQTGNKWLNIPDIGDFLNRSENVVYLFSIHFLSSIIFLYLLNKSKRSSITYLLPIIVLIYRWNLFNSLTSVIPLLYYGLLGYLIVRKEISIENLLFSLLYILCRPHNCLIIIIHMIFYQFLNINDSRLAFILSQSAFFHLGNSNSFVTIDISTGFVGIPIYLPIIHGILIYLSTYGLSIVWLLKLSKEERIHSLLQLTLINSSFVLCIFLQRYHLFVWTVFAPKVFYLCAQTAFNLLRFL
;
A
#
# COMPACT_ATOMS: atom_id res chain seq x y z
N MET A 1 10.14 -37.71 -9.49
CA MET A 1 9.75 -37.41 -10.88
C MET A 1 9.10 -36.03 -10.89
N GLN A 2 9.48 -35.21 -11.87
CA GLN A 2 9.07 -33.81 -12.08
C GLN A 2 7.57 -33.60 -11.82
N GLY A 3 7.23 -32.74 -10.86
CA GLY A 3 5.84 -32.48 -10.49
C GLY A 3 5.67 -31.09 -9.87
N LEU A 4 4.75 -30.32 -10.46
CA LEU A 4 3.98 -29.23 -9.85
C LEU A 4 4.60 -27.84 -9.61
N PHE A 5 5.77 -27.50 -10.17
CA PHE A 5 6.33 -26.14 -10.04
C PHE A 5 6.82 -25.57 -11.38
N PRO A 6 6.21 -24.51 -11.94
CA PRO A 6 6.82 -23.78 -13.06
C PRO A 6 7.66 -22.57 -12.62
N PHE A 7 7.58 -22.13 -11.35
CA PHE A 7 8.36 -21.00 -10.84
C PHE A 7 9.04 -21.36 -9.53
N SER A 8 10.01 -22.27 -9.59
CA SER A 8 10.97 -22.41 -8.50
C SER A 8 11.97 -21.27 -8.59
N SER A 9 12.04 -20.43 -7.56
CA SER A 9 13.09 -19.43 -7.32
C SER A 9 14.49 -20.04 -7.11
N SER A 10 14.75 -21.24 -7.63
CA SER A 10 15.91 -22.06 -7.29
C SER A 10 16.65 -22.64 -8.50
N THR A 11 16.33 -22.22 -9.72
CA THR A 11 17.18 -22.52 -10.88
C THR A 11 17.47 -21.24 -11.64
N ASN A 12 18.73 -20.80 -11.61
CA ASN A 12 19.27 -19.68 -12.39
C ASN A 12 19.25 -20.01 -13.88
N HIS A 13 18.06 -20.07 -14.47
CA HIS A 13 17.90 -20.13 -15.91
C HIS A 13 18.08 -18.72 -16.46
N ILE A 14 19.18 -18.52 -17.19
CA ILE A 14 19.49 -17.27 -17.87
C ILE A 14 19.09 -17.43 -19.33
N ALA A 15 18.42 -16.44 -19.92
CA ALA A 15 18.11 -16.47 -21.34
C ALA A 15 19.40 -16.48 -22.18
N ASN A 16 19.48 -17.36 -23.19
CA ASN A 16 20.65 -17.55 -24.05
C ASN A 16 20.38 -17.24 -25.53
N ARG A 17 19.13 -16.95 -25.91
CA ARG A 17 18.76 -16.60 -27.29
C ARG A 17 18.52 -15.11 -27.40
N SER A 18 19.10 -14.50 -28.42
CA SER A 18 18.70 -13.18 -28.89
C SER A 18 18.69 -13.22 -30.40
N CYS A 19 17.79 -12.48 -31.04
CA CYS A 19 17.77 -12.31 -32.49
C CYS A 19 18.94 -11.45 -33.01
N PHE A 20 19.85 -11.04 -32.14
CA PHE A 20 20.97 -10.18 -32.42
C PHE A 20 22.26 -10.98 -32.35
N ASP A 21 22.88 -11.22 -33.51
CA ASP A 21 24.16 -11.92 -33.61
C ASP A 21 25.38 -10.98 -33.49
N SER A 22 25.17 -9.65 -33.53
CA SER A 22 26.24 -8.66 -33.40
C SER A 22 26.65 -8.41 -31.94
N GLN A 23 27.96 -8.34 -31.72
CA GLN A 23 28.54 -7.92 -30.43
C GLN A 23 28.62 -6.39 -30.28
N GLU A 24 28.40 -5.63 -31.35
CA GLU A 24 28.28 -4.18 -31.31
C GLU A 24 26.80 -3.76 -31.28
N SER A 25 26.49 -2.77 -30.43
CA SER A 25 25.16 -2.18 -30.35
C SER A 25 24.97 -1.11 -31.42
N SER A 26 23.82 -1.12 -32.10
CA SER A 26 23.45 -0.04 -33.04
C SER A 26 22.84 1.19 -32.35
N GLN A 27 22.71 1.14 -31.03
CA GLN A 27 22.14 2.17 -30.18
C GLN A 27 23.25 3.01 -29.53
N GLY A 28 23.02 4.32 -29.41
CA GLY A 28 23.90 5.24 -28.68
C GLY A 28 23.71 5.08 -27.17
N HIS A 29 23.63 6.21 -26.47
CA HIS A 29 23.35 6.24 -25.05
C HIS A 29 21.89 5.85 -24.79
N PHE A 30 21.67 5.10 -23.71
CA PHE A 30 20.33 4.82 -23.21
C PHE A 30 20.14 5.44 -21.83
N ILE A 31 19.07 6.20 -21.65
CA ILE A 31 18.77 6.93 -20.42
C ILE A 31 17.40 6.49 -19.93
N ILE A 32 17.31 6.03 -18.68
CA ILE A 32 16.03 5.83 -17.99
C ILE A 32 15.90 6.91 -16.93
N VAL A 33 14.81 7.67 -17.00
CA VAL A 33 14.36 8.56 -15.92
C VAL A 33 13.10 7.96 -15.34
N LEU A 34 13.24 7.38 -14.16
CA LEU A 34 12.12 6.90 -13.36
C LEU A 34 11.71 8.03 -12.40
N ILE A 35 10.45 8.45 -12.45
CA ILE A 35 9.89 9.43 -11.52
C ILE A 35 8.89 8.68 -10.64
N ASP A 36 9.21 8.54 -9.36
CA ASP A 36 8.39 7.80 -8.41
C ASP A 36 6.99 8.42 -8.31
N ALA A 37 5.96 7.57 -8.35
CA ALA A 37 4.55 7.95 -8.33
C ALA A 37 4.07 8.87 -9.49
N LEU A 38 4.73 8.82 -10.65
CA LEU A 38 4.31 9.56 -11.85
C LEU A 38 2.99 9.01 -12.43
N ARG A 39 1.88 9.64 -12.06
CA ARG A 39 0.54 9.32 -12.57
C ARG A 39 0.41 9.60 -14.06
N ALA A 40 -0.38 8.76 -14.75
CA ALA A 40 -0.67 8.93 -16.17
C ALA A 40 -1.37 10.26 -16.50
N ASP A 41 -2.21 10.80 -15.61
CA ASP A 41 -2.94 12.05 -15.86
C ASP A 41 -2.05 13.30 -15.89
N TYR A 42 -0.83 13.26 -15.33
CA TYR A 42 0.16 14.33 -15.53
C TYR A 42 0.71 14.41 -16.97
N VAL A 43 0.51 13.37 -17.78
CA VAL A 43 1.04 13.28 -19.16
C VAL A 43 -0.06 13.22 -20.21
N PHE A 44 -1.23 12.67 -19.89
CA PHE A 44 -2.32 12.52 -20.86
C PHE A 44 -3.47 13.53 -20.68
N ASN A 45 -3.56 14.24 -19.56
CA ASN A 45 -4.61 15.25 -19.34
C ASN A 45 -4.09 16.68 -19.61
N LYS A 46 -4.09 17.08 -20.89
CA LYS A 46 -3.60 18.40 -21.37
C LYS A 46 -4.31 19.61 -20.76
N ASN A 47 -5.54 19.44 -20.28
CA ASN A 47 -6.30 20.52 -19.63
C ASN A 47 -5.90 20.74 -18.17
N SER A 48 -5.09 19.85 -17.59
CA SER A 48 -4.66 19.94 -16.20
C SER A 48 -3.58 21.00 -16.02
N SER A 49 -3.63 21.74 -14.91
CA SER A 49 -2.53 22.63 -14.51
C SER A 49 -1.28 21.89 -14.04
N TYR A 50 -1.36 20.57 -13.92
CA TYR A 50 -0.30 19.63 -13.52
C TYR A 50 0.25 18.84 -14.71
N TYR A 51 0.10 19.37 -15.92
CA TYR A 51 0.55 18.71 -17.14
C TYR A 51 2.04 18.97 -17.41
N LEU A 52 2.80 17.93 -17.78
CA LEU A 52 4.20 18.03 -18.20
C LEU A 52 4.29 18.57 -19.64
N LYS A 53 4.63 19.86 -19.76
CA LYS A 53 4.59 20.59 -21.04
C LYS A 53 5.72 20.20 -21.98
N SER A 54 6.87 19.77 -21.44
CA SER A 54 7.99 19.32 -22.26
C SER A 54 7.61 18.13 -23.12
N ILE A 55 6.75 17.23 -22.60
CA ILE A 55 6.29 16.04 -23.32
C ILE A 55 5.46 16.42 -24.54
N GLU A 56 4.46 17.31 -24.39
CA GLU A 56 3.64 17.78 -25.51
C GLU A 56 4.50 18.41 -26.61
N LYS A 57 5.44 19.26 -26.22
CA LYS A 57 6.39 19.87 -27.15
C LYS A 57 7.16 18.82 -27.96
N PHE A 58 7.70 17.79 -27.31
CA PHE A 58 8.46 16.75 -28.02
C PHE A 58 7.58 15.81 -28.85
N GLU A 59 6.31 15.60 -28.46
CA GLU A 59 5.33 14.87 -29.27
C GLU A 59 4.98 15.66 -30.54
N GLU A 60 4.76 16.96 -30.41
CA GLU A 60 4.50 17.87 -31.54
C GLU A 60 5.69 17.96 -32.51
N GLU A 61 6.92 17.92 -31.98
CA GLU A 61 8.15 17.84 -32.77
C GLU A 61 8.40 16.45 -33.39
N GLY A 62 7.54 15.46 -33.13
CA GLY A 62 7.70 14.08 -33.61
C GLY A 62 8.89 13.34 -32.99
N LYS A 63 9.41 13.83 -31.86
CA LYS A 63 10.56 13.28 -31.13
C LYS A 63 10.18 12.44 -29.92
N ALA A 64 8.90 12.39 -29.55
CA ALA A 64 8.39 11.60 -28.42
C ALA A 64 7.22 10.69 -28.83
N LEU A 65 7.11 9.56 -28.14
CA LEU A 65 5.98 8.63 -28.19
C LEU A 65 5.58 8.27 -26.76
N SER A 66 4.40 8.70 -26.33
CA SER A 66 3.84 8.37 -25.01
C SER A 66 2.86 7.22 -25.09
N ILE A 67 2.94 6.30 -24.12
CA ILE A 67 2.06 5.14 -23.99
C ILE A 67 1.56 5.04 -22.56
N LYS A 68 0.26 4.80 -22.39
CA LYS A 68 -0.34 4.55 -21.09
C LYS A 68 -0.16 3.08 -20.71
N LEU A 69 0.49 2.82 -19.58
CA LEU A 69 0.75 1.48 -19.05
C LEU A 69 -0.11 1.21 -17.83
N ARG A 70 -0.61 -0.02 -17.71
CA ARG A 70 -1.27 -0.53 -16.52
C ARG A 70 -0.29 -1.36 -15.68
N THR A 71 -0.09 -0.95 -14.45
CA THR A 71 0.67 -1.69 -13.44
C THR A 71 -0.24 -2.72 -12.75
N HIS A 72 0.36 -3.75 -12.17
CA HIS A 72 -0.36 -4.68 -11.29
C HIS A 72 -0.27 -4.19 -9.85
N SER A 73 -1.22 -4.56 -9.00
CA SER A 73 -1.05 -4.36 -7.55
C SER A 73 -0.10 -5.42 -6.97
N PRO A 74 0.62 -5.13 -5.88
CA PRO A 74 0.66 -3.85 -5.16
C PRO A 74 1.50 -2.80 -5.90
N THR A 75 0.99 -1.57 -5.95
CA THR A 75 1.63 -0.38 -6.54
C THR A 75 2.62 0.23 -5.55
N VAL A 76 3.71 -0.49 -5.27
CA VAL A 76 4.79 -0.08 -4.36
C VAL A 76 6.12 -0.16 -5.09
N THR A 77 7.01 0.80 -4.85
CA THR A 77 8.29 1.01 -5.55
C THR A 77 9.08 -0.27 -5.82
N LEU A 78 9.54 -0.99 -4.79
CA LEU A 78 10.39 -2.18 -5.01
C LEU A 78 9.71 -3.26 -5.88
N PRO A 79 8.48 -3.73 -5.57
CA PRO A 79 7.74 -4.62 -6.46
C PRO A 79 7.68 -4.13 -7.91
N ARG A 80 7.41 -2.84 -8.14
CA ARG A 80 7.28 -2.26 -9.48
C ARG A 80 8.63 -2.19 -10.21
N LEU A 81 9.71 -1.83 -9.51
CA LEU A 81 11.08 -1.90 -10.04
C LEU A 81 11.42 -3.31 -10.52
N LYS A 82 11.11 -4.33 -9.71
CA LYS A 82 11.29 -5.73 -10.13
C LYS A 82 10.49 -6.03 -11.39
N ALA A 83 9.22 -5.65 -11.44
CA ALA A 83 8.35 -5.87 -12.61
C ALA A 83 8.91 -5.26 -13.89
N ILE A 84 9.40 -4.01 -13.84
CA ILE A 84 9.98 -3.30 -15.00
C ILE A 84 11.27 -3.98 -15.50
N LEU A 85 12.07 -4.55 -14.59
CA LEU A 85 13.38 -5.11 -14.91
C LEU A 85 13.34 -6.59 -15.31
N THR A 86 12.40 -7.37 -14.78
CA THR A 86 12.30 -8.82 -15.02
C THR A 86 11.12 -9.20 -15.92
N GLY A 87 10.13 -8.32 -16.05
CA GLY A 87 8.87 -8.61 -16.75
C GLY A 87 7.98 -9.60 -16.00
N THR A 88 8.24 -9.84 -14.71
CA THR A 88 7.43 -10.74 -13.87
C THR A 88 6.37 -9.97 -13.11
N ILE A 89 5.27 -10.63 -12.75
CA ILE A 89 4.32 -10.07 -11.80
C ILE A 89 4.93 -10.15 -10.40
N PRO A 90 4.99 -9.05 -9.65
CA PRO A 90 5.48 -9.06 -8.27
C PRO A 90 4.54 -9.81 -7.35
N SER A 91 5.12 -10.51 -6.38
CA SER A 91 4.35 -11.19 -5.34
C SER A 91 4.00 -10.24 -4.20
N PHE A 92 2.94 -10.54 -3.45
CA PHE A 92 2.62 -9.79 -2.23
C PHE A 92 3.76 -9.84 -1.19
N TRP A 93 4.54 -10.93 -1.19
CA TRP A 93 5.74 -11.09 -0.36
C TRP A 93 6.84 -10.07 -0.63
N ASP A 94 6.94 -9.56 -1.86
CA ASP A 94 7.94 -8.55 -2.20
C ASP A 94 7.75 -7.30 -1.32
N VAL A 95 6.51 -6.94 -0.97
CA VAL A 95 6.22 -5.80 -0.07
C VAL A 95 6.68 -6.05 1.37
N LEU A 96 6.49 -7.27 1.88
CA LEU A 96 6.86 -7.62 3.27
C LEU A 96 8.36 -7.81 3.46
N PHE A 97 9.03 -8.42 2.47
CA PHE A 97 10.48 -8.64 2.51
C PHE A 97 11.29 -7.44 2.03
N ASN A 98 10.65 -6.32 1.65
CA ASN A 98 11.30 -5.01 1.50
C ASN A 98 12.20 -4.66 2.71
N TYR A 99 11.89 -5.18 3.90
CA TYR A 99 12.62 -4.93 5.14
C TYR A 99 13.96 -5.65 5.26
N ASN A 100 14.27 -6.63 4.40
CA ASN A 100 15.51 -7.39 4.46
C ASN A 100 16.02 -7.69 3.04
N SER A 101 16.27 -6.62 2.27
CA SER A 101 16.56 -6.65 0.83
C SER A 101 17.72 -7.57 0.48
N SER A 102 17.42 -8.84 0.20
CA SER A 102 18.32 -9.75 -0.49
C SER A 102 18.44 -9.29 -1.95
N GLN A 103 19.66 -9.26 -2.49
CA GLN A 103 19.94 -8.95 -3.89
C GLN A 103 18.99 -9.69 -4.85
N LEU A 104 18.58 -9.02 -5.94
CA LEU A 104 17.75 -9.59 -7.00
C LEU A 104 18.54 -10.69 -7.73
N GLN A 105 18.20 -11.94 -7.46
CA GLN A 105 18.85 -13.11 -8.09
C GLN A 105 18.25 -13.49 -9.44
N LEU A 106 17.07 -12.95 -9.78
CA LEU A 106 16.37 -13.27 -11.02
C LEU A 106 17.07 -12.66 -12.23
N ASP A 107 17.03 -13.37 -13.35
CA ASP A 107 17.42 -12.84 -14.66
C ASP A 107 16.63 -11.56 -14.96
N ASN A 108 17.32 -10.52 -15.42
CA ASN A 108 16.77 -9.18 -15.58
C ASN A 108 17.50 -8.39 -16.66
N LEU A 109 16.93 -7.24 -17.01
CA LEU A 109 17.42 -6.36 -18.07
C LEU A 109 18.88 -5.92 -17.89
N LEU A 110 19.31 -5.56 -16.67
CA LEU A 110 20.68 -5.11 -16.42
C LEU A 110 21.68 -6.27 -16.49
N PHE A 111 21.32 -7.44 -15.99
CA PHE A 111 22.13 -8.66 -16.11
C PHE A 111 22.30 -9.05 -17.58
N GLN A 112 21.23 -9.02 -18.37
CA GLN A 112 21.29 -9.30 -19.81
C GLN A 112 22.12 -8.27 -20.56
N TYR A 113 22.02 -6.98 -20.21
CA TYR A 113 22.84 -5.92 -20.79
C TYR A 113 24.32 -6.12 -20.49
N LYS A 114 24.70 -6.33 -19.22
CA LYS A 114 26.10 -6.58 -18.84
C LYS A 114 26.66 -7.87 -19.41
N ARG A 115 25.82 -8.90 -19.57
CA ARG A 115 26.24 -10.15 -20.19
C ARG A 115 26.53 -9.97 -21.68
N LYS A 116 25.70 -9.22 -22.41
CA LYS A 116 25.92 -8.96 -23.82
C LYS A 116 27.07 -7.98 -24.06
N TYR A 117 27.19 -6.96 -23.20
CA TYR A 117 28.19 -5.90 -23.32
C TYR A 117 28.97 -5.69 -22.01
N PRO A 118 29.94 -6.57 -21.69
CA PRO A 118 30.69 -6.49 -20.43
C PRO A 118 31.43 -5.15 -20.22
N GLU A 119 31.95 -4.58 -21.30
CA GLU A 119 32.73 -3.33 -21.30
C GLU A 119 31.88 -2.06 -21.17
N LYS A 120 30.57 -2.15 -21.44
CA LYS A 120 29.66 -1.00 -21.42
C LYS A 120 29.38 -0.57 -19.99
N LYS A 121 29.41 0.74 -19.72
CA LYS A 121 29.31 1.28 -18.36
C LYS A 121 27.88 1.72 -18.05
N ILE A 122 27.38 1.24 -16.91
CA ILE A 122 26.05 1.61 -16.36
C ILE A 122 26.27 2.54 -15.18
N ILE A 123 25.59 3.67 -15.17
CA ILE A 123 25.65 4.69 -14.13
C ILE A 123 24.27 4.84 -13.48
N PHE A 124 24.23 5.00 -12.17
CA PHE A 124 22.99 5.15 -11.41
C PHE A 124 23.01 6.34 -10.43
N TYR A 125 21.93 7.13 -10.41
CA TYR A 125 21.66 8.15 -9.39
C TYR A 125 20.20 8.04 -8.93
N GLY A 126 19.94 7.94 -7.63
CA GLY A 126 18.57 7.95 -7.12
C GLY A 126 18.38 7.12 -5.85
N ASP A 127 17.19 6.52 -5.73
CA ASP A 127 16.80 5.65 -4.61
C ASP A 127 17.81 4.50 -4.33
N ASP A 128 18.24 4.37 -3.07
CA ASP A 128 19.19 3.35 -2.63
C ASP A 128 18.71 1.89 -2.79
N THR A 129 17.41 1.68 -3.04
CA THR A 129 16.80 0.40 -3.41
C THR A 129 17.51 -0.24 -4.59
N TRP A 130 17.92 0.55 -5.60
CA TRP A 130 18.68 0.01 -6.74
C TRP A 130 20.03 -0.56 -6.32
N VAL A 131 20.76 0.16 -5.46
CA VAL A 131 22.09 -0.28 -4.97
C VAL A 131 21.94 -1.53 -4.10
N LYS A 132 20.86 -1.65 -3.34
CA LYS A 132 20.56 -2.86 -2.54
C LYS A 132 20.13 -4.06 -3.40
N LEU A 133 19.46 -3.80 -4.53
CA LEU A 133 18.96 -4.85 -5.41
C LEU A 133 20.06 -5.52 -6.23
N PHE A 134 21.10 -4.79 -6.60
CA PHE A 134 22.12 -5.28 -7.52
C PHE A 134 23.46 -5.51 -6.79
N PRO A 135 24.26 -6.49 -7.23
CA PRO A 135 25.64 -6.59 -6.77
C PRO A 135 26.46 -5.39 -7.28
N ASP A 136 27.51 -5.05 -6.55
CA ASP A 136 28.40 -3.90 -6.86
C ASP A 136 29.03 -3.96 -8.26
N SER A 137 29.03 -5.14 -8.91
CA SER A 137 29.56 -5.34 -10.27
C SER A 137 28.70 -4.76 -11.39
N ILE A 138 27.42 -4.42 -11.13
CA ILE A 138 26.52 -3.92 -12.17
C ILE A 138 26.78 -2.46 -12.49
N PHE A 139 26.87 -1.62 -11.47
CA PHE A 139 27.06 -0.18 -11.65
C PHE A 139 28.55 0.16 -11.67
N HIS A 140 28.98 0.89 -12.70
CA HIS A 140 30.34 1.44 -12.75
C HIS A 140 30.49 2.59 -11.77
N ARG A 141 29.46 3.44 -11.67
CA ARG A 141 29.28 4.43 -10.61
C ARG A 141 27.83 4.42 -10.17
N SER A 142 27.59 4.52 -8.87
CA SER A 142 26.25 4.63 -8.30
C SER A 142 26.23 5.63 -7.15
N TYR A 143 25.13 6.36 -7.04
CA TYR A 143 24.84 7.22 -5.91
C TYR A 143 23.42 6.94 -5.43
N GLY A 144 23.32 6.12 -4.38
CA GLY A 144 22.06 5.76 -3.72
C GLY A 144 21.77 6.68 -2.54
N LEU A 145 20.61 7.32 -2.54
CA LEU A 145 20.11 8.15 -1.45
C LEU A 145 19.02 7.40 -0.68
N GLN A 146 19.01 7.54 0.64
CA GLN A 146 17.99 6.90 1.48
C GLN A 146 16.64 7.60 1.31
N SER A 147 15.66 6.89 0.77
CA SER A 147 14.31 7.39 0.44
C SER A 147 13.40 7.60 1.64
N PHE A 148 13.79 7.20 2.84
CA PHE A 148 12.87 7.18 3.98
C PHE A 148 12.58 8.56 4.60
N PHE A 149 13.24 9.64 4.16
CA PHE A 149 12.98 10.99 4.68
C PHE A 149 11.90 11.73 3.88
N VAL A 150 10.63 11.44 4.20
CA VAL A 150 9.43 12.05 3.56
C VAL A 150 9.37 13.59 3.73
N THR A 151 10.19 14.17 4.61
CA THR A 151 10.19 15.63 4.88
C THR A 151 11.17 16.42 4.01
N ASP A 152 12.07 15.76 3.28
CA ASP A 152 13.02 16.40 2.39
C ASP A 152 12.86 15.90 0.95
N PHE A 153 11.99 16.58 0.22
CA PHE A 153 11.69 16.32 -1.20
C PHE A 153 12.45 17.24 -2.16
N LYS A 154 13.38 18.06 -1.65
CA LYS A 154 14.17 18.99 -2.48
C LYS A 154 15.65 18.64 -2.48
N GLU A 155 16.29 18.41 -1.33
CA GLU A 155 17.74 18.20 -1.29
C GLU A 155 18.15 16.90 -1.98
N ILE A 156 17.36 15.84 -1.78
CA ILE A 156 17.59 14.53 -2.41
C ILE A 156 17.58 14.67 -3.94
N ASP A 157 16.52 15.24 -4.48
CA ASP A 157 16.37 15.37 -5.93
C ASP A 157 17.34 16.39 -6.52
N LEU A 158 17.70 17.46 -5.81
CA LEU A 158 18.77 18.39 -6.22
C LEU A 158 20.12 17.67 -6.37
N ASN A 159 20.47 16.78 -5.44
CA ASN A 159 21.70 15.99 -5.54
C ASN A 159 21.66 15.03 -6.73
N ILE A 160 20.50 14.42 -7.00
CA ILE A 160 20.27 13.58 -8.19
C ILE A 160 20.44 14.41 -9.47
N THR A 161 19.83 15.60 -9.54
CA THR A 161 19.93 16.50 -10.69
C THR A 161 21.37 16.97 -10.92
N HIS A 162 22.10 17.33 -9.86
CA HIS A 162 23.52 17.69 -9.95
C HIS A 162 24.36 16.54 -10.51
N GLY A 163 24.15 15.31 -10.02
CA GLY A 163 24.81 14.10 -10.52
C GLY A 163 24.51 13.87 -12.00
N LEU A 164 23.22 13.91 -12.37
CA LEU A 164 22.76 13.80 -13.76
C LEU A 164 23.45 14.83 -14.67
N TYR A 165 23.48 16.10 -14.28
CA TYR A 165 24.04 17.16 -15.13
C TYR A 165 25.54 16.97 -15.36
N ASN A 166 26.28 16.51 -14.35
CA ASN A 166 27.69 16.16 -14.51
C ASN A 166 27.88 15.01 -15.52
N GLU A 167 27.05 13.97 -15.46
CA GLU A 167 27.12 12.85 -16.41
C GLU A 167 26.71 13.28 -17.84
N LEU A 168 25.74 14.20 -17.98
CA LEU A 168 25.34 14.76 -19.28
C LEU A 168 26.44 15.65 -19.92
N ASP A 169 27.30 16.26 -19.11
CA ASP A 169 28.48 16.97 -19.61
C ASP A 169 29.63 16.02 -19.99
N GLN A 170 29.59 14.76 -19.52
CA GLN A 170 30.59 13.72 -19.74
C GLN A 170 30.01 12.50 -20.48
N MET A 171 29.20 12.71 -21.52
CA MET A 171 28.47 11.63 -22.21
C MET A 171 29.37 10.48 -22.70
N ASN A 172 30.64 10.74 -23.05
CA ASN A 172 31.55 9.69 -23.54
C ASN A 172 32.00 8.69 -22.45
N ASP A 173 31.72 8.95 -21.17
CA ASP A 173 32.20 8.14 -20.05
C ASP A 173 31.30 6.95 -19.70
N TRP A 174 30.09 6.91 -20.27
CA TRP A 174 29.06 5.93 -19.94
C TRP A 174 28.21 5.56 -21.16
N ASP A 175 27.43 4.47 -21.05
CA ASP A 175 26.58 3.99 -22.15
C ASP A 175 25.12 3.85 -21.74
N PHE A 176 24.88 3.56 -20.46
CA PHE A 176 23.54 3.45 -19.90
C PHE A 176 23.46 4.25 -18.59
N LEU A 177 22.60 5.26 -18.54
CA LEU A 177 22.31 6.05 -17.35
C LEU A 177 20.91 5.73 -16.82
N ILE A 178 20.80 5.50 -15.51
CA ILE A 178 19.53 5.32 -14.81
C ILE A 178 19.44 6.40 -13.73
N VAL A 179 18.34 7.15 -13.74
CA VAL A 179 18.03 8.17 -12.75
C VAL A 179 16.68 7.87 -12.13
N HIS A 180 16.59 7.87 -10.80
CA HIS A 180 15.34 7.64 -10.08
C HIS A 180 15.05 8.79 -9.11
N TYR A 181 14.06 9.63 -9.46
CA TYR A 181 13.59 10.76 -8.67
C TYR A 181 12.50 10.37 -7.68
N LEU A 182 12.58 10.85 -6.44
CA LEU A 182 11.71 10.47 -5.32
C LEU A 182 10.77 11.60 -4.87
N GLY A 183 11.13 12.85 -5.18
CA GLY A 183 10.46 14.01 -4.62
C GLY A 183 8.97 14.07 -4.96
N LEU A 184 8.54 13.55 -6.12
CA LEU A 184 7.13 13.54 -6.50
C LEU A 184 6.29 12.65 -5.57
N ASP A 185 6.73 11.42 -5.29
CA ASP A 185 6.08 10.51 -4.34
C ASP A 185 6.08 11.07 -2.91
N HIS A 186 7.23 11.58 -2.43
CA HIS A 186 7.34 12.15 -1.09
C HIS A 186 6.40 13.34 -0.87
N ILE A 187 6.31 14.26 -1.83
CA ILE A 187 5.35 15.38 -1.79
C ILE A 187 3.92 14.83 -1.80
N GLY A 188 3.66 13.81 -2.62
CA GLY A 188 2.40 13.08 -2.68
C GLY A 188 1.96 12.59 -1.31
N HIS A 189 2.78 11.78 -0.63
CA HIS A 189 2.49 11.30 0.73
C HIS A 189 2.21 12.41 1.72
N ALA A 190 3.01 13.48 1.67
CA ALA A 190 2.95 14.58 2.63
C ALA A 190 1.73 15.51 2.42
N PHE A 191 1.35 15.77 1.17
CA PHE A 191 0.39 16.84 0.84
C PHE A 191 -0.72 16.45 -0.14
N GLY A 192 -0.71 15.23 -0.67
CA GLY A 192 -1.60 14.75 -1.72
C GLY A 192 -1.08 15.01 -3.13
N ALA A 193 -1.73 14.40 -4.12
CA ALA A 193 -1.33 14.43 -5.53
C ALA A 193 -1.61 15.79 -6.21
N PHE A 194 -2.47 16.63 -5.63
CA PHE A 194 -2.86 17.90 -6.22
C PHE A 194 -2.64 19.07 -5.25
N ASN A 195 -1.38 19.51 -5.15
CA ASN A 195 -1.03 20.70 -4.38
C ASN A 195 0.04 21.55 -5.10
N SER A 196 0.32 22.75 -4.59
CA SER A 196 1.31 23.65 -5.19
C SER A 196 2.72 23.05 -5.26
N PHE A 197 3.13 22.23 -4.29
CA PHE A 197 4.45 21.59 -4.30
C PHE A 197 4.56 20.53 -5.41
N ILE A 198 3.50 19.76 -5.71
CA ILE A 198 3.47 18.83 -6.85
C ILE A 198 3.63 19.62 -8.16
N LYS A 199 2.94 20.75 -8.29
CA LYS A 199 3.06 21.59 -9.48
C LYS A 199 4.49 22.09 -9.69
N ASP A 200 5.11 22.63 -8.65
CA ASP A 200 6.51 23.08 -8.69
C ASP A 200 7.44 21.92 -9.05
N LYS A 201 7.16 20.72 -8.52
CA LYS A 201 7.95 19.52 -8.79
C LYS A 201 7.84 19.06 -10.24
N LEU A 202 6.64 19.09 -10.83
CA LEU A 202 6.45 18.72 -12.23
C LEU A 202 7.14 19.73 -13.18
N ILE A 203 7.21 21.01 -12.81
CA ILE A 203 7.99 22.02 -13.55
C ILE A 203 9.48 21.68 -13.50
N GLU A 204 10.00 21.31 -12.33
CA GLU A 204 11.39 20.84 -12.18
C GLU A 204 11.66 19.62 -13.08
N MET A 205 10.73 18.66 -13.15
CA MET A 205 10.86 17.50 -14.03
C MET A 205 10.85 17.90 -15.51
N ASP A 206 10.01 18.86 -15.93
CA ASP A 206 10.04 19.41 -17.29
C ASP A 206 11.44 19.98 -17.63
N GLU A 207 12.04 20.77 -16.73
CA GLU A 207 13.39 21.35 -16.93
C GLU A 207 14.48 20.26 -17.04
N VAL A 208 14.40 19.23 -16.20
CA VAL A 208 15.30 18.06 -16.26
C VAL A 208 15.16 17.33 -17.60
N ILE A 209 13.94 17.08 -18.05
CA ILE A 209 13.67 16.39 -19.32
C ILE A 209 14.22 17.21 -20.49
N GLU A 210 13.94 18.52 -20.54
CA GLU A 210 14.47 19.39 -21.59
C GLU A 210 15.99 19.42 -21.62
N LYS A 211 16.64 19.45 -20.44
CA LYS A 211 18.10 19.42 -20.33
C LYS A 211 18.68 18.13 -20.90
N ILE A 212 18.10 16.96 -20.58
CA ILE A 212 18.55 15.67 -21.13
C ILE A 212 18.42 15.69 -22.65
N VAL A 213 17.23 16.01 -23.17
CA VAL A 213 16.96 15.98 -24.61
C VAL A 213 17.88 16.93 -25.39
N SER A 214 18.25 18.08 -24.79
CA SER A 214 19.19 19.03 -25.42
C SER A 214 20.60 18.48 -25.64
N LYS A 215 21.00 17.44 -24.90
CA LYS A 215 22.32 16.81 -24.97
C LYS A 215 22.34 15.53 -25.80
N MET A 216 21.18 14.94 -26.06
CA MET A 216 21.07 13.66 -26.77
C MET A 216 21.59 13.73 -28.21
N ASN A 217 22.33 12.71 -28.61
CA ASN A 217 22.73 12.48 -29.99
C ASN A 217 21.62 11.80 -30.79
N LYS A 218 21.80 11.74 -32.11
CA LYS A 218 20.83 11.14 -33.04
C LYS A 218 20.41 9.72 -32.67
N ASN A 219 21.33 8.92 -32.14
CA ASN A 219 21.11 7.50 -31.84
C ASN A 219 20.75 7.21 -30.39
N ASP A 220 20.60 8.24 -29.56
CA ASP A 220 20.30 8.09 -28.15
C ASP A 220 18.79 7.85 -27.95
N LEU A 221 18.44 7.21 -26.84
CA LEU A 221 17.06 6.96 -26.45
C LEU A 221 16.88 7.26 -24.96
N LEU A 222 15.85 8.05 -24.68
CA LEU A 222 15.39 8.37 -23.33
C LEU A 222 14.04 7.68 -23.09
N LEU A 223 13.94 6.92 -22.01
CA LEU A 223 12.68 6.44 -21.45
C LEU A 223 12.37 7.24 -20.18
N ILE A 224 11.19 7.85 -20.12
CA ILE A 224 10.62 8.42 -18.90
C ILE A 224 9.44 7.56 -18.50
N THR A 225 9.36 7.11 -17.24
CA THR A 225 8.22 6.33 -16.75
C THR A 225 8.00 6.53 -15.26
N GLY A 226 6.81 6.17 -14.80
CA GLY A 226 6.53 5.94 -13.37
C GLY A 226 6.63 4.45 -13.03
N ASP A 227 6.93 4.15 -11.77
CA ASP A 227 6.84 2.82 -11.18
C ASP A 227 5.40 2.53 -10.71
N HIS A 228 4.72 3.51 -10.12
CA HIS A 228 3.29 3.53 -9.85
C HIS A 228 2.72 4.96 -9.99
N GLY A 229 1.42 5.12 -9.74
CA GLY A 229 0.81 6.40 -9.42
C GLY A 229 0.44 6.49 -7.93
N MET A 230 -0.49 7.37 -7.58
CA MET A 230 -0.97 7.56 -6.20
C MET A 230 -2.42 8.04 -6.20
N ILE A 231 -3.17 7.75 -5.12
CA ILE A 231 -4.48 8.37 -4.89
C ILE A 231 -4.33 9.86 -4.58
N ASP A 232 -5.42 10.62 -4.73
CA ASP A 232 -5.41 12.08 -4.57
C ASP A 232 -4.92 12.52 -3.17
N GLN A 233 -5.17 11.71 -2.14
CA GLN A 233 -4.73 11.96 -0.76
C GLN A 233 -3.25 11.61 -0.50
N GLY A 234 -2.54 11.05 -1.49
CA GLY A 234 -1.10 10.78 -1.41
C GLY A 234 -0.69 9.34 -1.13
N GLY A 235 -1.64 8.41 -0.97
CA GLY A 235 -1.32 7.00 -0.74
C GLY A 235 -1.10 6.20 -2.03
N HIS A 236 -0.43 5.06 -1.94
CA HIS A 236 -0.34 4.08 -3.03
C HIS A 236 -0.20 2.65 -2.48
N GLY A 237 -0.20 1.63 -3.34
CA GLY A 237 -0.18 0.20 -2.99
C GLY A 237 -1.43 -0.58 -3.39
N GLY A 238 -2.46 0.10 -3.89
CA GLY A 238 -3.77 -0.42 -4.23
C GLY A 238 -3.95 -0.67 -5.72
N SER A 239 -5.19 -0.49 -6.18
CA SER A 239 -5.63 -0.85 -7.53
C SER A 239 -6.53 0.20 -8.17
N SER A 240 -6.58 1.43 -7.65
CA SER A 240 -7.35 2.50 -8.28
C SER A 240 -6.68 2.95 -9.59
N ASP A 241 -7.46 3.53 -10.50
CA ASP A 241 -6.95 4.01 -11.79
C ASP A 241 -5.79 5.01 -11.64
N ALA A 242 -5.86 5.88 -10.64
CA ALA A 242 -4.81 6.85 -10.34
C ALA A 242 -3.51 6.19 -9.86
N GLU A 243 -3.58 5.01 -9.25
CA GLU A 243 -2.41 4.26 -8.79
C GLU A 243 -1.83 3.34 -9.87
N ILE A 244 -2.70 2.72 -10.69
CA ILE A 244 -2.26 1.66 -11.60
C ILE A 244 -1.86 2.18 -12.98
N TYR A 245 -2.30 3.37 -13.39
CA TYR A 245 -1.94 3.90 -14.70
C TYR A 245 -0.74 4.85 -14.62
N VAL A 246 0.34 4.46 -15.29
CA VAL A 246 1.59 5.23 -15.40
C VAL A 246 1.92 5.50 -16.87
N PRO A 247 2.61 6.60 -17.20
CA PRO A 247 3.06 6.85 -18.55
C PRO A 247 4.39 6.13 -18.81
N ALA A 248 4.63 5.74 -20.06
CA ALA A 248 5.96 5.49 -20.61
C ALA A 248 6.17 6.38 -21.84
N ILE A 249 7.12 7.29 -21.73
CA ILE A 249 7.48 8.23 -22.81
C ILE A 249 8.83 7.85 -23.38
N PHE A 250 8.85 7.52 -24.67
CA PHE A 250 10.07 7.24 -25.42
C PHE A 250 10.45 8.49 -26.22
N ILE A 251 11.62 9.07 -25.95
CA ILE A 251 12.14 10.24 -26.65
C ILE A 251 13.39 9.87 -27.42
N SER A 252 13.43 10.16 -28.72
CA SER A 252 14.60 9.95 -29.57
C SER A 252 14.52 10.75 -30.86
N HIS A 253 15.67 11.22 -31.36
CA HIS A 253 15.79 11.83 -32.68
C HIS A 253 15.62 10.85 -33.85
N LYS A 254 15.54 9.53 -33.58
CA LYS A 254 15.19 8.50 -34.58
C LYS A 254 13.69 8.44 -34.87
N LEU A 255 12.83 8.96 -33.98
CA LEU A 255 11.39 8.95 -34.19
C LEU A 255 11.02 9.84 -35.39
N LYS A 256 10.01 9.44 -36.17
CA LYS A 256 9.56 10.16 -37.38
C LYS A 256 8.12 10.64 -37.21
N GLU A 257 7.86 11.89 -37.63
CA GLU A 257 6.56 12.60 -37.60
C GLU A 257 5.37 11.83 -38.21
N ASN A 258 5.60 10.92 -39.17
CA ASN A 258 4.54 10.40 -40.03
C ASN A 258 3.72 9.23 -39.45
N ILE A 259 4.03 8.73 -38.23
CA ILE A 259 3.31 7.59 -37.63
C ILE A 259 2.49 7.99 -36.40
N SER A 260 2.82 9.11 -35.73
CA SER A 260 2.15 9.60 -34.51
C SER A 260 0.70 10.06 -34.71
N LYS A 261 0.25 10.27 -35.96
CA LYS A 261 -1.14 10.69 -36.28
C LYS A 261 -2.14 9.56 -36.50
N LYS A 262 -1.73 8.28 -36.40
CA LYS A 262 -2.71 7.18 -36.44
C LYS A 262 -3.39 7.04 -35.08
N LYS A 263 -4.73 7.20 -35.09
CA LYS A 263 -5.64 6.96 -33.96
C LYS A 263 -5.16 5.80 -33.09
N GLU A 264 -5.08 6.06 -31.78
CA GLU A 264 -4.95 5.06 -30.73
C GLU A 264 -5.91 3.90 -31.02
N ASN A 265 -5.35 2.72 -31.28
CA ASN A 265 -6.07 1.51 -30.90
C ASN A 265 -6.21 1.60 -29.36
N ASN A 266 -7.39 1.29 -28.82
CA ASN A 266 -7.63 1.13 -27.39
C ASN A 266 -6.90 -0.11 -26.82
N GLU A 267 -5.66 -0.36 -27.23
CA GLU A 267 -4.82 -1.45 -26.73
C GLU A 267 -4.29 -1.08 -25.35
N GLU A 268 -4.65 -1.88 -24.35
CA GLU A 268 -4.13 -1.77 -22.99
C GLU A 268 -2.77 -2.48 -22.91
N TYR A 269 -1.71 -1.72 -22.62
CA TYR A 269 -0.37 -2.25 -22.38
C TYR A 269 -0.11 -2.37 -20.87
N PHE A 270 0.60 -3.42 -20.46
CA PHE A 270 0.98 -3.62 -19.07
C PHE A 270 2.40 -3.10 -18.81
N GLN A 271 2.69 -2.71 -17.58
CA GLN A 271 4.04 -2.26 -17.20
C GLN A 271 5.12 -3.33 -17.46
N ILE A 272 4.79 -4.61 -17.29
CA ILE A 272 5.69 -5.73 -17.59
C ILE A 272 6.01 -5.85 -19.09
N ASP A 273 5.20 -5.26 -19.98
CA ASP A 273 5.44 -5.23 -21.43
C ASP A 273 6.63 -4.30 -21.78
N LEU A 274 7.07 -3.44 -20.86
CA LEU A 274 8.31 -2.67 -21.01
C LEU A 274 9.55 -3.57 -21.08
N THR A 275 9.63 -4.62 -20.27
CA THR A 275 10.82 -5.48 -20.21
C THR A 275 11.23 -6.09 -21.55
N PRO A 276 10.34 -6.79 -22.29
CA PRO A 276 10.70 -7.35 -23.58
C PRO A 276 10.91 -6.25 -24.62
N THR A 277 10.16 -5.14 -24.53
CA THR A 277 10.29 -4.00 -25.45
C THR A 277 11.65 -3.32 -25.32
N LEU A 278 12.10 -3.08 -24.09
CA LEU A 278 13.43 -2.54 -23.80
C LEU A 278 14.53 -3.53 -24.15
N SER A 279 14.31 -4.83 -23.92
CA SER A 279 15.26 -5.87 -24.35
C SER A 279 15.48 -5.83 -25.86
N ALA A 280 14.39 -5.66 -26.63
CA ALA A 280 14.47 -5.45 -28.07
C ALA A 280 15.17 -4.14 -28.44
N LEU A 281 14.89 -3.01 -27.77
CA LEU A 281 15.53 -1.72 -28.07
C LEU A 281 17.03 -1.68 -27.71
N LEU A 282 17.44 -2.39 -26.65
CA LEU A 282 18.84 -2.55 -26.23
C LEU A 282 19.59 -3.65 -26.97
N GLU A 283 18.90 -4.37 -27.84
CA GLU A 283 19.41 -5.49 -28.62
C GLU A 283 19.91 -6.66 -27.73
N ILE A 284 19.28 -6.91 -26.58
CA ILE A 284 19.64 -7.96 -25.63
C ILE A 284 18.61 -9.09 -25.60
N ALA A 285 18.95 -10.21 -24.96
CA ALA A 285 18.00 -11.30 -24.75
C ALA A 285 16.89 -10.87 -23.76
N ILE A 286 15.66 -11.35 -23.99
CA ILE A 286 14.54 -11.09 -23.08
C ILE A 286 14.77 -11.89 -21.79
N PRO A 287 14.70 -11.28 -20.59
CA PRO A 287 14.89 -11.98 -19.31
C PRO A 287 14.05 -13.25 -19.20
N TYR A 288 14.65 -14.36 -18.73
CA TYR A 288 14.08 -15.70 -18.85
C TYR A 288 12.64 -15.85 -18.34
N ASN A 289 12.32 -15.22 -17.19
CA ASN A 289 11.00 -15.32 -16.55
C ASN A 289 9.99 -14.25 -17.01
N ASN A 290 10.31 -13.47 -18.04
CA ASN A 290 9.44 -12.41 -18.53
C ASN A 290 8.06 -12.94 -18.97
N LEU A 291 7.01 -12.28 -18.48
CA LEU A 291 5.61 -12.49 -18.86
C LEU A 291 5.08 -11.41 -19.80
N GLY A 292 5.84 -10.33 -20.02
CA GLY A 292 5.44 -9.23 -20.89
C GLY A 292 5.42 -9.62 -22.37
N ILE A 293 4.62 -8.90 -23.14
CA ILE A 293 4.55 -8.96 -24.60
C ILE A 293 5.22 -7.71 -25.18
N LEU A 294 5.88 -7.84 -26.33
CA LEU A 294 6.47 -6.68 -27.03
C LEU A 294 5.42 -5.63 -27.41
N ILE A 295 5.70 -4.36 -27.11
CA ILE A 295 4.89 -3.23 -27.55
C ILE A 295 5.25 -2.91 -29.00
N GLU A 296 4.58 -3.58 -29.94
CA GLU A 296 4.84 -3.45 -31.37
C GLU A 296 4.78 -2.01 -31.87
N ASN A 297 3.89 -1.20 -31.30
CA ASN A 297 3.73 0.20 -31.67
C ASN A 297 5.04 0.98 -31.47
N VAL A 298 5.74 0.76 -30.36
CA VAL A 298 7.05 1.37 -30.10
C VAL A 298 8.06 0.86 -31.14
N LEU A 299 8.18 -0.46 -31.27
CA LEU A 299 9.22 -1.08 -32.08
C LEU A 299 9.13 -0.73 -33.57
N LYS A 300 7.92 -0.55 -34.13
CA LYS A 300 7.71 -0.13 -35.53
C LYS A 300 8.37 1.21 -35.87
N HIS A 301 8.61 2.07 -34.88
CA HIS A 301 9.31 3.34 -35.09
C HIS A 301 10.84 3.18 -35.16
N PHE A 302 11.41 2.17 -34.50
CA PHE A 302 12.85 1.93 -34.46
C PHE A 302 13.32 0.86 -35.46
N TYR A 303 12.43 -0.05 -35.85
CA TYR A 303 12.69 -1.16 -36.77
C TYR A 303 11.95 -0.96 -38.10
N HIS A 304 12.57 -0.23 -39.03
CA HIS A 304 12.05 0.05 -40.38
C HIS A 304 12.07 -1.18 -41.33
N SER A 305 11.57 -1.02 -42.57
CA SER A 305 11.44 -2.07 -43.59
C SER A 305 12.67 -2.96 -43.77
N ASP A 306 13.87 -2.40 -43.64
CA ASP A 306 15.13 -3.11 -43.87
C ASP A 306 15.49 -4.06 -42.71
N LYS A 307 14.82 -3.92 -41.56
CA LYS A 307 14.95 -4.77 -40.36
C LYS A 307 13.68 -5.61 -40.09
N LEU A 308 12.80 -5.79 -41.07
CA LEU A 308 11.53 -6.54 -40.89
C LEU A 308 11.75 -7.99 -40.42
N ASN A 309 12.81 -8.65 -40.88
CA ASN A 309 13.14 -10.01 -40.46
C ASN A 309 13.58 -10.08 -39.00
N LEU A 310 14.32 -9.07 -38.53
CA LEU A 310 14.72 -8.95 -37.13
C LEU A 310 13.49 -8.69 -36.25
N PHE A 311 12.60 -7.79 -36.67
CA PHE A 311 11.34 -7.55 -35.97
C PHE A 311 10.48 -8.82 -35.85
N LYS A 312 10.34 -9.60 -36.94
CA LYS A 312 9.65 -10.90 -36.91
C LYS A 312 10.32 -11.91 -35.99
N CYS A 313 11.66 -11.94 -35.96
CA CYS A 313 12.41 -12.81 -35.06
C CYS A 313 12.11 -12.46 -33.60
N LEU A 314 12.11 -11.17 -33.25
CA LEU A 314 11.85 -10.71 -31.87
C LEU A 314 10.46 -11.12 -31.38
N ILE A 315 9.45 -10.97 -32.25
CA ILE A 315 8.08 -11.43 -31.96
C ILE A 315 8.06 -12.95 -31.73
N ASP A 316 8.74 -13.72 -32.57
CA ASP A 316 8.79 -15.18 -32.42
C ASP A 316 9.56 -15.61 -31.15
N ASP A 317 10.62 -14.89 -30.78
CA ASP A 317 11.39 -15.16 -29.56
C ASP A 317 10.57 -14.89 -28.29
N ASN A 318 9.87 -13.75 -28.23
CA ASN A 318 8.96 -13.43 -27.13
C ASN A 318 7.82 -14.46 -27.02
N ARG A 319 7.27 -14.90 -28.16
CA ARG A 319 6.26 -15.97 -28.21
C ARG A 319 6.76 -17.30 -27.67
N ARG A 320 7.95 -17.71 -28.09
CA ARG A 320 8.56 -18.97 -27.63
C ARG A 320 8.89 -18.93 -26.15
N GLN A 321 9.37 -17.79 -25.65
CA GLN A 321 9.62 -17.61 -24.22
C GLN A 321 8.35 -17.84 -23.40
N LEU A 322 7.25 -17.14 -23.74
CA LEU A 322 5.98 -17.30 -23.05
C LEU A 322 5.43 -18.73 -23.16
N PHE A 323 5.58 -19.36 -24.32
CA PHE A 323 5.18 -20.76 -24.51
C PHE A 323 6.01 -21.73 -23.65
N ASN A 324 7.33 -21.54 -23.57
CA ASN A 324 8.20 -22.38 -22.75
C ASN A 324 7.89 -22.27 -21.25
N LEU A 325 7.45 -21.09 -20.78
CA LEU A 325 6.98 -20.93 -19.41
C LEU A 325 5.70 -21.76 -19.15
N LEU A 326 4.88 -21.97 -20.18
CA LEU A 326 3.63 -22.75 -20.09
C LEU A 326 3.76 -24.23 -20.48
N SER A 327 4.83 -24.66 -21.15
CA SER A 327 4.91 -25.99 -21.79
C SER A 327 4.84 -27.19 -20.82
N ASN A 328 5.01 -26.95 -19.52
CA ASN A 328 4.80 -27.97 -18.47
C ASN A 328 3.32 -28.15 -18.09
N THR A 329 2.45 -27.23 -18.51
CA THR A 329 1.00 -27.33 -18.35
C THR A 329 0.44 -27.91 -19.64
N LYS A 330 -0.17 -29.11 -19.57
CA LYS A 330 -0.78 -29.81 -20.71
C LYS A 330 -2.02 -29.06 -21.24
N LEU A 331 -1.84 -27.85 -21.76
CA LEU A 331 -2.91 -27.01 -22.29
C LEU A 331 -2.85 -27.02 -23.80
N SER A 332 -3.82 -27.73 -24.38
CA SER A 332 -4.11 -27.70 -25.81
C SER A 332 -5.02 -26.50 -26.08
N THR A 333 -4.57 -25.51 -26.84
CA THR A 333 -5.38 -24.62 -27.69
C THR A 333 -4.44 -23.66 -28.44
N SER A 334 -4.88 -23.14 -29.59
CA SER A 334 -4.04 -22.60 -30.67
C SER A 334 -2.95 -21.59 -30.26
N LEU A 335 -1.71 -21.88 -30.65
CA LEU A 335 -0.45 -21.11 -30.54
C LEU A 335 -0.45 -19.67 -31.10
N ASN A 336 -1.58 -19.12 -31.54
CA ASN A 336 -1.60 -17.90 -32.33
C ASN A 336 -1.88 -16.61 -31.53
N ASP A 337 -2.41 -16.71 -30.30
CA ASP A 337 -2.74 -15.51 -29.52
C ASP A 337 -1.87 -15.38 -28.25
N LEU A 338 -0.88 -14.49 -28.34
CA LEU A 338 0.05 -14.15 -27.25
C LEU A 338 -0.68 -13.65 -25.99
N HIS A 339 -1.80 -12.94 -26.15
CA HIS A 339 -2.55 -12.41 -25.01
C HIS A 339 -3.20 -13.53 -24.19
N ILE A 340 -3.70 -14.58 -24.85
CA ILE A 340 -4.26 -15.76 -24.16
C ILE A 340 -3.17 -16.49 -23.37
N ILE A 341 -2.02 -16.71 -23.99
CA ILE A 341 -0.85 -17.35 -23.36
C ILE A 341 -0.42 -16.54 -22.12
N ARG A 342 -0.26 -15.21 -22.26
CA ARG A 342 0.06 -14.33 -21.13
C ARG A 342 -0.97 -14.44 -20.02
N ASN A 343 -2.26 -14.32 -20.32
CA ASN A 343 -3.33 -14.38 -19.31
C ASN A 343 -3.29 -15.69 -18.50
N GLN A 344 -3.00 -16.82 -19.14
CA GLN A 344 -2.83 -18.09 -18.44
C GLN A 344 -1.56 -18.13 -17.57
N ALA A 345 -0.43 -17.62 -18.09
CA ALA A 345 0.82 -17.56 -17.34
C ALA A 345 0.70 -16.68 -16.09
N MET A 346 0.01 -15.54 -16.19
CA MET A 346 -0.28 -14.66 -15.07
C MET A 346 -1.12 -15.34 -13.99
N LEU A 347 -2.12 -16.15 -14.37
CA LEU A 347 -2.94 -16.91 -13.42
C LEU A 347 -2.10 -17.92 -12.61
N ILE A 348 -1.12 -18.57 -13.26
CA ILE A 348 -0.22 -19.53 -12.61
C ILE A 348 0.78 -18.83 -11.68
N ALA A 349 1.33 -17.68 -12.10
CA ALA A 349 2.25 -16.90 -11.28
C ALA A 349 1.61 -16.48 -9.94
N ASN A 350 0.32 -16.15 -9.96
CA ASN A 350 -0.45 -15.82 -8.76
C ASN A 350 -0.69 -17.03 -7.80
N GLU A 351 -0.44 -18.28 -8.19
CA GLU A 351 -0.57 -19.44 -7.27
C GLU A 351 0.49 -19.45 -6.15
N GLN A 352 1.59 -18.70 -6.29
CA GLN A 352 2.70 -18.67 -5.32
C GLN A 352 2.31 -18.09 -3.94
N ASP A 353 1.20 -17.35 -3.86
CA ASP A 353 0.71 -16.76 -2.60
C ASP A 353 0.12 -17.79 -1.62
N LEU A 354 0.09 -19.09 -1.95
CA LEU A 354 -0.30 -20.16 -1.01
C LEU A 354 0.58 -20.21 0.25
N ARG A 355 1.83 -19.70 0.18
CA ARG A 355 2.73 -19.57 1.34
C ARG A 355 2.22 -18.54 2.35
N MET A 356 1.52 -17.49 1.92
CA MET A 356 0.88 -16.49 2.80
C MET A 356 -0.26 -17.11 3.59
N LEU A 357 -1.05 -17.96 2.94
CA LEU A 357 -2.08 -18.72 3.61
C LEU A 357 -1.44 -19.66 4.65
N LEU A 358 -0.35 -20.33 4.31
CA LEU A 358 0.34 -21.22 5.24
C LEU A 358 0.93 -20.46 6.45
N LEU A 359 1.59 -19.31 6.23
CA LEU A 359 2.15 -18.50 7.33
C LEU A 359 1.05 -17.86 8.19
N SER A 360 -0.01 -17.32 7.58
CA SER A 360 -1.14 -16.75 8.34
C SER A 360 -1.83 -17.83 9.18
N ILE A 361 -1.97 -19.05 8.66
CA ILE A 361 -2.41 -20.22 9.42
C ILE A 361 -1.44 -20.52 10.57
N ILE A 362 -0.12 -20.58 10.33
CA ILE A 362 0.89 -20.85 11.37
C ILE A 362 0.87 -19.77 12.47
N LEU A 363 0.82 -18.49 12.10
CA LEU A 363 0.76 -17.37 13.03
C LEU A 363 -0.54 -17.37 13.84
N PHE A 364 -1.66 -17.66 13.18
CA PHE A 364 -2.95 -17.88 13.82
C PHE A 364 -2.89 -19.02 14.86
N TRP A 365 -2.33 -20.18 14.50
CA TRP A 365 -2.14 -21.30 15.42
C TRP A 365 -1.16 -21.00 16.56
N SER A 366 -0.08 -20.25 16.30
CA SER A 366 0.87 -19.84 17.34
C SER A 366 0.21 -18.90 18.37
N SER A 367 -0.68 -18.01 17.92
CA SER A 367 -1.44 -17.12 18.80
C SER A 367 -2.45 -17.89 19.66
N LEU A 368 -3.05 -18.95 19.10
CA LEU A 368 -3.90 -19.89 19.83
C LEU A 368 -3.12 -20.76 20.84
N ILE A 369 -1.87 -21.14 20.53
CA ILE A 369 -0.98 -21.89 21.43
C ILE A 369 -0.45 -21.02 22.58
N ILE A 370 -0.29 -19.71 22.37
CA ILE A 370 0.04 -18.78 23.45
C ILE A 370 -1.19 -18.57 24.37
N PHE A 371 -2.39 -18.55 23.78
CA PHE A 371 -3.66 -18.55 24.52
C PHE A 371 -3.92 -19.88 25.28
N TRP A 372 -3.45 -21.02 24.74
CA TRP A 372 -3.53 -22.38 25.30
C TRP A 372 -2.90 -22.51 26.69
N PHE A 373 -1.89 -21.71 27.02
CA PHE A 373 -1.31 -21.73 28.36
C PHE A 373 -2.22 -21.15 29.45
N ASN A 374 -3.31 -20.44 29.10
CA ASN A 374 -4.16 -19.74 30.07
C ASN A 374 -5.55 -20.37 30.31
N ILE A 375 -6.03 -21.36 29.52
CA ILE A 375 -7.38 -21.95 29.71
C ILE A 375 -7.35 -23.48 29.60
N GLN A 376 -7.50 -24.17 30.73
CA GLN A 376 -7.36 -25.62 30.85
C GLN A 376 -8.66 -26.43 30.64
N ARG A 377 -8.45 -27.63 30.06
CA ARG A 377 -9.17 -28.94 30.19
C ARG A 377 -10.29 -29.36 29.22
N ILE A 378 -10.90 -28.50 28.41
CA ILE A 378 -11.96 -28.96 27.48
C ILE A 378 -11.47 -29.18 26.02
N CYS A 379 -10.29 -28.66 25.65
CA CYS A 379 -9.81 -28.66 24.26
C CYS A 379 -8.83 -29.80 23.88
N PHE A 380 -8.52 -30.74 24.78
CA PHE A 380 -7.57 -31.82 24.47
C PHE A 380 -8.15 -32.82 23.45
N LEU A 381 -9.46 -33.08 23.52
CA LEU A 381 -10.14 -33.99 22.59
C LEU A 381 -10.28 -33.39 21.18
N SER A 382 -10.52 -32.09 21.07
CA SER A 382 -10.66 -31.40 19.78
C SER A 382 -9.32 -31.32 19.04
N ILE A 383 -8.21 -31.14 19.76
CA ILE A 383 -6.86 -31.15 19.19
C ILE A 383 -6.50 -32.55 18.67
N ILE A 384 -6.73 -33.62 19.45
CA ILE A 384 -6.47 -34.99 18.98
C ILE A 384 -7.30 -35.32 17.75
N LEU A 385 -8.59 -34.96 17.75
CA LEU A 385 -9.48 -35.16 16.62
C LEU A 385 -9.01 -34.39 15.37
N LEU A 386 -8.52 -33.16 15.54
CA LEU A 386 -8.05 -32.31 14.45
C LEU A 386 -6.67 -32.74 13.90
N SER A 387 -5.76 -33.20 14.77
CA SER A 387 -4.48 -33.81 14.39
C SER A 387 -4.68 -35.09 13.57
N ILE A 388 -5.65 -35.91 13.97
CA ILE A 388 -6.03 -37.14 13.28
C ILE A 388 -6.69 -36.81 11.92
N VAL A 389 -7.56 -35.79 11.85
CA VAL A 389 -8.16 -35.33 10.59
C VAL A 389 -7.10 -34.74 9.65
N TYR A 390 -6.14 -33.96 10.15
CA TYR A 390 -5.01 -33.43 9.38
C TYR A 390 -4.11 -34.54 8.81
N LEU A 391 -3.84 -35.58 9.60
CA LEU A 391 -3.07 -36.75 9.17
C LEU A 391 -3.82 -37.63 8.15
N ILE A 392 -5.15 -37.68 8.21
CA ILE A 392 -5.98 -38.54 7.35
C ILE A 392 -6.42 -37.82 6.07
N SER A 393 -6.62 -36.51 6.09
CA SER A 393 -7.07 -35.75 4.93
C SER A 393 -5.92 -34.96 4.31
N ASN A 394 -5.37 -35.44 3.19
CA ASN A 394 -4.58 -34.64 2.23
C ASN A 394 -5.38 -33.45 1.64
N ASN A 395 -6.56 -33.12 2.19
CA ASN A 395 -7.44 -32.03 1.82
C ASN A 395 -7.53 -31.03 2.98
N LEU A 396 -6.71 -29.97 2.88
CA LEU A 396 -6.68 -28.79 3.77
C LEU A 396 -8.08 -28.16 3.98
N PHE A 397 -8.98 -28.33 3.00
CA PHE A 397 -10.36 -27.84 3.05
C PHE A 397 -11.19 -28.47 4.18
N LEU A 398 -11.03 -29.77 4.42
CA LEU A 398 -11.83 -30.48 5.42
C LEU A 398 -11.36 -30.16 6.85
N SER A 399 -10.04 -29.99 7.03
CA SER A 399 -9.46 -29.66 8.35
C SER A 399 -9.78 -28.23 8.79
N LEU A 400 -9.76 -27.25 7.88
CA LEU A 400 -10.13 -25.86 8.17
C LEU A 400 -11.64 -25.71 8.46
N ALA A 401 -12.49 -26.37 7.68
CA ALA A 401 -13.94 -26.35 7.91
C ALA A 401 -14.32 -26.99 9.25
N ILE A 402 -13.72 -28.15 9.58
CA ILE A 402 -13.96 -28.83 10.86
C ILE A 402 -13.39 -28.03 12.03
N GLY A 403 -12.25 -27.36 11.86
CA GLY A 403 -11.67 -26.45 12.86
C GLY A 403 -12.57 -25.26 13.17
N ALA A 404 -13.11 -24.59 12.13
CA ALA A 404 -14.04 -23.49 12.28
C ALA A 404 -15.37 -23.93 12.91
N ILE A 405 -15.93 -25.08 12.49
CA ILE A 405 -17.16 -25.63 13.07
C ILE A 405 -16.95 -26.01 14.55
N SER A 406 -15.83 -26.67 14.87
CA SER A 406 -15.49 -27.05 16.24
C SER A 406 -15.30 -25.82 17.14
N PHE A 407 -14.69 -24.75 16.61
CA PHE A 407 -14.55 -23.48 17.32
C PHE A 407 -15.89 -22.77 17.53
N CYS A 408 -16.77 -22.72 16.51
CA CYS A 408 -18.14 -22.20 16.65
C CYS A 408 -18.92 -22.96 17.74
N ILE A 409 -18.80 -24.30 17.78
CA ILE A 409 -19.42 -25.14 18.81
C ILE A 409 -18.85 -24.82 20.20
N ILE A 410 -17.53 -24.58 20.32
CA ILE A 410 -16.90 -24.17 21.58
C ILE A 410 -17.38 -22.77 22.01
N VAL A 411 -17.51 -21.81 21.10
CA VAL A 411 -17.99 -20.45 21.39
C VAL A 411 -19.46 -20.49 21.85
N ILE A 412 -20.31 -21.25 21.17
CA ILE A 412 -21.71 -21.45 21.57
C ILE A 412 -21.77 -22.17 22.93
N GLY A 413 -20.97 -23.21 23.14
CA GLY A 413 -20.96 -24.00 24.38
C GLY A 413 -20.29 -23.32 25.59
N THR A 414 -19.39 -22.37 25.37
CA THR A 414 -18.76 -21.58 26.45
C THR A 414 -19.57 -20.33 26.80
N GLY A 415 -20.34 -19.78 25.86
CA GLY A 415 -21.34 -18.74 26.14
C GLY A 415 -22.41 -19.19 27.16
N GLU A 416 -22.68 -20.50 27.24
CA GLU A 416 -23.64 -21.06 28.20
C GLU A 416 -23.03 -21.47 29.54
N ARG A 417 -21.71 -21.69 29.63
CA ARG A 417 -21.08 -22.25 30.82
C ARG A 417 -20.22 -21.22 31.56
N LYS A 418 -20.86 -20.58 32.55
CA LYS A 418 -20.29 -19.85 33.71
C LYS A 418 -19.96 -18.36 33.57
N ILE A 419 -20.81 -17.56 32.93
CA ILE A 419 -20.75 -16.08 33.07
C ILE A 419 -22.13 -15.56 33.46
N GLY A 420 -22.31 -15.39 34.77
CA GLY A 420 -23.42 -14.65 35.40
C GLY A 420 -24.78 -14.71 34.72
N TYR A 421 -25.51 -15.82 34.91
CA TYR A 421 -26.94 -15.97 34.52
C TYR A 421 -27.83 -14.79 35.00
N ASN A 422 -27.40 -14.05 36.03
CA ASN A 422 -28.08 -12.86 36.54
C ASN A 422 -27.76 -11.54 35.81
N LYS A 423 -26.63 -11.42 35.09
CA LYS A 423 -26.26 -10.19 34.33
C LYS A 423 -26.91 -10.18 32.95
N ILE A 424 -26.93 -11.32 32.27
CA ILE A 424 -27.62 -11.55 30.97
C ILE A 424 -29.14 -11.33 31.10
N LYS A 425 -29.74 -11.64 32.26
CA LYS A 425 -31.18 -11.43 32.53
C LYS A 425 -31.62 -9.96 32.55
N ASN A 426 -30.68 -9.03 32.79
CA ASN A 426 -30.94 -7.59 32.76
C ASN A 426 -30.54 -6.95 31.42
N GLU A 427 -29.47 -7.42 30.77
CA GLU A 427 -29.04 -6.90 29.46
C GLU A 427 -29.90 -7.41 28.29
N GLY A 428 -30.48 -8.60 28.38
CA GLY A 428 -31.40 -9.16 27.37
C GLY A 428 -32.77 -8.47 27.26
N LYS A 429 -33.04 -7.44 28.08
CA LYS A 429 -34.29 -6.65 28.03
C LYS A 429 -34.28 -5.57 26.94
N HIS A 430 -33.11 -5.12 26.51
CA HIS A 430 -32.97 -4.06 25.52
C HIS A 430 -32.89 -4.66 24.11
N PHE A 431 -33.68 -4.15 23.17
CA PHE A 431 -33.65 -4.59 21.78
C PHE A 431 -32.27 -4.32 21.14
N SER A 432 -31.62 -3.24 21.58
CA SER A 432 -30.26 -2.89 21.14
C SER A 432 -29.22 -3.99 21.40
N SER A 433 -29.27 -4.70 22.53
CA SER A 433 -28.30 -5.77 22.85
C SER A 433 -28.58 -7.06 22.07
N GLN A 434 -29.85 -7.36 21.80
CA GLN A 434 -30.27 -8.50 20.98
C GLN A 434 -29.82 -8.33 19.52
N LEU A 435 -29.90 -7.12 18.97
CA LEU A 435 -29.41 -6.81 17.63
C LEU A 435 -27.91 -7.10 17.48
N LEU A 436 -27.11 -6.73 18.48
CA LEU A 436 -25.66 -6.97 18.46
C LEU A 436 -25.29 -8.46 18.52
N MET A 437 -26.16 -9.32 19.05
CA MET A 437 -25.92 -10.76 19.15
C MET A 437 -25.85 -11.47 17.80
N TRP A 438 -26.69 -11.04 16.84
CA TRP A 438 -26.76 -11.66 15.52
C TRP A 438 -25.73 -11.11 14.53
N TYR A 439 -25.15 -9.95 14.83
CA TYR A 439 -24.21 -9.28 13.94
C TYR A 439 -23.01 -10.13 13.49
N PRO A 440 -22.31 -10.88 14.36
CA PRO A 440 -21.16 -11.69 13.93
C PRO A 440 -21.51 -12.67 12.81
N LEU A 441 -22.71 -13.26 12.84
CA LEU A 441 -23.19 -14.17 11.79
C LEU A 441 -23.33 -13.43 10.45
N PHE A 442 -23.99 -12.27 10.45
CA PHE A 442 -24.14 -11.45 9.24
C PHE A 442 -22.81 -10.96 8.70
N HIS A 443 -21.89 -10.58 9.58
CA HIS A 443 -20.56 -10.15 9.18
C HIS A 443 -19.79 -11.29 8.51
N ILE A 444 -19.82 -12.51 9.05
CA ILE A 444 -19.20 -13.69 8.41
C ILE A 444 -19.78 -13.94 7.02
N ILE A 445 -21.10 -13.82 6.85
CA ILE A 445 -21.75 -13.95 5.54
C ILE A 445 -21.27 -12.87 4.57
N SER A 446 -21.10 -11.63 5.04
CA SER A 446 -20.61 -10.52 4.22
C SER A 446 -19.20 -10.75 3.66
N LEU A 447 -18.38 -11.59 4.32
CA LEU A 447 -17.01 -11.89 3.89
C LEU A 447 -16.94 -12.67 2.57
N PHE A 448 -18.05 -13.21 2.08
CA PHE A 448 -18.11 -13.89 0.78
C PHE A 448 -18.23 -12.94 -0.41
N SER A 449 -18.32 -11.63 -0.18
CA SER A 449 -18.41 -10.62 -1.24
C SER A 449 -17.27 -9.61 -1.10
N SER A 450 -16.48 -9.47 -2.16
CA SER A 450 -15.40 -8.48 -2.22
C SER A 450 -15.91 -7.06 -2.02
N SER A 451 -17.05 -6.70 -2.61
CA SER A 451 -17.67 -5.38 -2.46
C SER A 451 -18.08 -5.09 -1.02
N PHE A 452 -18.58 -6.07 -0.27
CA PHE A 452 -18.91 -5.87 1.14
C PHE A 452 -17.67 -5.64 2.01
N ILE A 453 -16.52 -6.23 1.65
CA ILE A 453 -15.27 -6.00 2.37
C ILE A 453 -14.67 -4.64 1.98
N GLU A 454 -14.69 -4.25 0.71
CA GLU A 454 -14.26 -2.89 0.30
C GLU A 454 -15.10 -1.81 1.02
N GLU A 455 -16.40 -2.06 1.15
CA GLU A 455 -17.37 -1.13 1.74
C GLU A 455 -17.71 -1.42 3.21
N GLU A 456 -16.86 -2.19 3.91
CA GLU A 456 -17.13 -2.68 5.28
C GLU A 456 -17.40 -1.53 6.28
N HIS A 457 -16.76 -0.38 6.05
CA HIS A 457 -16.97 0.85 6.80
C HIS A 457 -18.45 1.25 6.88
N GLN A 458 -19.22 1.08 5.81
CA GLN A 458 -20.66 1.37 5.82
C GLN A 458 -21.38 0.46 6.82
N THR A 459 -21.04 -0.82 6.87
CA THR A 459 -21.63 -1.77 7.81
C THR A 459 -21.42 -1.31 9.26
N TRP A 460 -20.20 -0.88 9.60
CA TRP A 460 -19.90 -0.37 10.94
C TRP A 460 -20.65 0.93 11.26
N TYR A 461 -20.69 1.87 10.33
CA TYR A 461 -21.38 3.15 10.51
C TYR A 461 -22.90 2.98 10.66
N TYR A 462 -23.50 2.11 9.86
CA TYR A 462 -24.93 1.79 9.96
C TYR A 462 -25.24 1.10 11.28
N LEU A 463 -24.40 0.15 11.71
CA LEU A 463 -24.61 -0.56 12.96
C LEU A 463 -24.49 0.35 14.18
N LEU A 464 -23.46 1.21 14.21
CA LEU A 464 -23.28 2.22 15.27
C LEU A 464 -24.46 3.20 15.32
N SER A 465 -24.87 3.74 14.17
CA SER A 465 -25.99 4.69 14.08
C SER A 465 -27.30 4.05 14.53
N THR A 466 -27.55 2.79 14.13
CA THR A 466 -28.74 2.03 14.52
C THR A 466 -28.76 1.78 16.02
N TYR A 467 -27.63 1.38 16.61
CA TYR A 467 -27.49 1.21 18.05
C TYR A 467 -27.79 2.50 18.82
N LEU A 468 -27.19 3.62 18.41
CA LEU A 468 -27.40 4.93 19.06
C LEU A 468 -28.84 5.42 18.92
N LEU A 469 -29.48 5.19 17.78
CA LEU A 469 -30.89 5.53 17.57
C LEU A 469 -31.80 4.71 18.48
N ILE A 470 -31.63 3.39 18.54
CA ILE A 470 -32.42 2.52 19.42
C ILE A 470 -32.23 2.94 20.88
N ARG A 471 -30.99 3.20 21.32
CA ARG A 471 -30.71 3.68 22.68
C ARG A 471 -31.32 5.04 22.98
N THR A 472 -31.34 5.93 22.00
CA THR A 472 -32.04 7.22 22.13
C THR A 472 -33.52 7.01 22.42
N ILE A 473 -34.16 6.06 21.73
CA ILE A 473 -35.59 5.74 21.91
C ILE A 473 -35.84 5.01 23.23
N GLU A 474 -35.05 3.98 23.55
CA GLU A 474 -35.17 3.16 24.75
C GLU A 474 -34.94 3.97 26.04
N GLU A 475 -33.90 4.80 26.07
CA GLU A 475 -33.50 5.56 27.26
C GLU A 475 -34.04 6.99 27.27
N LYS A 476 -34.69 7.44 26.18
CA LYS A 476 -35.16 8.83 25.99
C LYS A 476 -34.11 9.88 26.35
N SER A 477 -32.85 9.58 26.06
CA SER A 477 -31.70 10.35 26.53
C SER A 477 -31.07 11.16 25.40
N PHE A 478 -31.06 12.49 25.58
CA PHE A 478 -30.46 13.44 24.63
C PHE A 478 -28.97 13.15 24.35
N LYS A 479 -28.29 12.51 25.29
CA LYS A 479 -26.88 12.10 25.15
C LYS A 479 -26.67 11.19 23.93
N TYR A 480 -27.49 10.17 23.72
CA TYR A 480 -27.34 9.27 22.57
C TYR A 480 -27.76 9.94 21.27
N LEU A 481 -28.74 10.85 21.33
CA LEU A 481 -29.12 11.68 20.17
C LEU A 481 -27.97 12.59 19.74
N PHE A 482 -27.35 13.27 20.70
CA PHE A 482 -26.18 14.12 20.46
C PHE A 482 -25.02 13.31 19.86
N MET A 483 -24.77 12.11 20.39
CA MET A 483 -23.78 11.20 19.84
C MET A 483 -24.11 10.69 18.44
N LEU A 484 -25.38 10.44 18.14
CA LEU A 484 -25.82 10.06 16.79
C LEU A 484 -25.58 11.19 15.78
N ILE A 485 -25.81 12.45 16.18
CA ILE A 485 -25.51 13.61 15.34
C ILE A 485 -24.01 13.71 15.07
N LEU A 486 -23.18 13.58 16.11
CA LEU A 486 -21.74 13.57 15.96
C LEU A 486 -21.23 12.38 15.13
N SER A 487 -21.83 11.19 15.27
CA SER A 487 -21.46 10.02 14.47
C SER A 487 -21.78 10.21 12.99
N ARG A 488 -22.86 10.94 12.66
CA ARG A 488 -23.16 11.34 11.29
C ARG A 488 -22.15 12.33 10.72
N LEU A 489 -21.69 13.28 11.53
CA LEU A 489 -20.70 14.26 11.13
C LEU A 489 -19.33 13.62 10.84
N ILE A 490 -18.85 12.73 11.71
CA ILE A 490 -17.56 12.05 11.49
C ILE A 490 -17.61 11.01 10.36
N ARG A 491 -18.79 10.44 10.06
CA ARG A 491 -18.98 9.56 8.90
C ARG A 491 -18.70 10.27 7.58
N SER A 492 -19.12 11.53 7.44
CA SER A 492 -18.86 12.33 6.23
C SER A 492 -17.49 13.01 6.24
N TRP A 493 -16.68 12.75 7.28
CA TRP A 493 -15.41 13.45 7.44
C TRP A 493 -14.34 12.92 6.51
N ASN A 494 -14.18 11.59 6.50
CA ASN A 494 -13.33 10.85 5.58
C ASN A 494 -14.18 9.77 4.91
N GLN A 495 -14.35 9.85 3.59
CA GLN A 495 -14.96 8.80 2.80
C GLN A 495 -13.91 7.73 2.50
N THR A 496 -14.23 6.50 2.89
CA THR A 496 -13.38 5.33 2.70
C THR A 496 -14.06 4.36 1.74
N GLY A 497 -13.34 3.35 1.27
CA GLY A 497 -13.88 2.34 0.36
C GLY A 497 -13.95 2.82 -1.09
N ASN A 498 -13.94 1.86 -2.01
CA ASN A 498 -13.65 2.11 -3.42
C ASN A 498 -14.74 2.93 -4.12
N LYS A 499 -16.01 2.70 -3.76
CA LYS A 499 -17.15 3.33 -4.44
C LYS A 499 -17.24 4.85 -4.21
N TRP A 500 -16.69 5.32 -3.09
CA TRP A 500 -16.83 6.69 -2.63
C TRP A 500 -15.55 7.52 -2.79
N LEU A 501 -14.43 6.90 -3.22
CA LEU A 501 -13.14 7.57 -3.41
C LEU A 501 -13.21 8.82 -4.29
N ASN A 502 -14.09 8.83 -5.31
CA ASN A 502 -14.18 9.92 -6.27
C ASN A 502 -15.07 11.09 -5.80
N ILE A 503 -15.71 10.98 -4.64
CA ILE A 503 -16.64 11.99 -4.12
C ILE A 503 -15.90 12.79 -3.04
N PRO A 504 -15.75 14.12 -3.20
CA PRO A 504 -15.03 14.93 -2.23
C PRO A 504 -15.74 14.89 -0.87
N ASP A 505 -14.96 14.74 0.19
CA ASP A 505 -15.43 14.79 1.58
C ASP A 505 -14.99 16.06 2.34
N ILE A 506 -15.26 16.11 3.65
CA ILE A 506 -14.87 17.27 4.48
C ILE A 506 -13.35 17.35 4.61
N GLY A 507 -12.65 16.22 4.76
CA GLY A 507 -11.20 16.15 4.79
C GLY A 507 -10.58 16.72 3.52
N ASP A 508 -11.04 16.26 2.35
CA ASP A 508 -10.62 16.75 1.03
C ASP A 508 -10.85 18.25 0.90
N PHE A 509 -12.03 18.74 1.29
CA PHE A 509 -12.34 20.17 1.29
C PHE A 509 -11.35 20.95 2.15
N LEU A 510 -11.04 20.49 3.37
CA LEU A 510 -10.14 21.18 4.28
C LEU A 510 -8.68 21.16 3.84
N ASN A 511 -8.25 20.14 3.11
CA ASN A 511 -6.87 20.01 2.63
C ASN A 511 -6.57 20.83 1.37
N ARG A 512 -7.59 21.41 0.70
CA ARG A 512 -7.38 22.32 -0.43
C ARG A 512 -6.59 23.56 0.01
N SER A 513 -5.64 24.00 -0.81
CA SER A 513 -4.81 25.18 -0.55
C SER A 513 -5.62 26.47 -0.33
N GLU A 514 -6.77 26.59 -0.98
CA GLU A 514 -7.70 27.72 -0.83
C GLU A 514 -8.38 27.75 0.55
N ASN A 515 -8.48 26.60 1.22
CA ASN A 515 -9.26 26.41 2.44
C ASN A 515 -8.40 26.35 3.72
N VAL A 516 -7.12 26.71 3.64
CA VAL A 516 -6.16 26.67 4.76
C VAL A 516 -6.66 27.43 6.00
N VAL A 517 -7.39 28.52 5.83
CA VAL A 517 -7.99 29.30 6.95
C VAL A 517 -9.06 28.50 7.70
N TYR A 518 -9.87 27.71 7.01
CA TYR A 518 -10.88 26.85 7.63
C TYR A 518 -10.22 25.70 8.40
N LEU A 519 -9.19 25.09 7.80
CA LEU A 519 -8.40 24.04 8.45
C LEU A 519 -7.73 24.57 9.73
N PHE A 520 -7.13 25.77 9.68
CA PHE A 520 -6.61 26.47 10.87
C PHE A 520 -7.68 26.63 11.94
N SER A 521 -8.84 27.18 11.57
CA SER A 521 -9.90 27.50 12.52
C SER A 521 -10.45 26.26 13.23
N ILE A 522 -10.68 25.17 12.49
CA ILE A 522 -11.14 23.89 13.05
C ILE A 522 -10.07 23.28 13.94
N HIS A 523 -8.82 23.28 13.50
CA HIS A 523 -7.72 22.73 14.29
C HIS A 523 -7.53 23.52 15.60
N PHE A 524 -7.55 24.85 15.54
CA PHE A 524 -7.51 25.72 16.72
C PHE A 524 -8.67 25.47 17.69
N LEU A 525 -9.90 25.39 17.17
CA LEU A 525 -11.08 25.04 17.99
C LEU A 525 -10.93 23.65 18.63
N SER A 526 -10.45 22.66 17.87
CA SER A 526 -10.21 21.31 18.38
C SER A 526 -9.17 21.31 19.51
N SER A 527 -8.15 22.15 19.44
CA SER A 527 -7.11 22.30 20.47
C SER A 527 -7.66 22.88 21.76
N ILE A 528 -8.58 23.86 21.67
CA ILE A 528 -9.27 24.42 22.86
C ILE A 528 -10.14 23.36 23.52
N ILE A 529 -10.91 22.60 22.73
CA ILE A 529 -11.75 21.52 23.28
C ILE A 529 -10.88 20.41 23.88
N PHE A 530 -9.76 20.07 23.24
CA PHE A 530 -8.79 19.09 23.75
C PHE A 530 -8.30 19.46 25.16
N LEU A 531 -7.91 20.73 25.35
CA LEU A 531 -7.51 21.25 26.66
C LEU A 531 -8.60 21.05 27.71
N TYR A 532 -9.83 21.43 27.39
CA TYR A 532 -10.96 21.30 28.30
C TYR A 532 -11.21 19.84 28.70
N LEU A 533 -11.16 18.91 27.73
CA LEU A 533 -11.40 17.49 27.98
C LEU A 533 -10.28 16.83 28.79
N LEU A 534 -9.01 17.25 28.63
CA LEU A 534 -7.89 16.76 29.43
C LEU A 534 -7.93 17.26 30.88
N ASN A 535 -8.35 18.51 31.09
CA ASN A 535 -8.25 19.22 32.37
C ASN A 535 -9.32 18.82 33.42
N LYS A 536 -10.34 18.03 33.02
CA LYS A 536 -11.48 17.67 33.89
C LYS A 536 -11.10 16.85 35.14
N SER A 537 -9.85 16.42 35.31
CA SER A 537 -9.38 15.54 36.39
C SER A 537 -8.40 16.18 37.41
N LYS A 538 -8.36 17.52 37.54
CA LYS A 538 -7.44 18.25 38.47
C LYS A 538 -5.95 17.94 38.21
N ARG A 539 -5.51 18.00 36.94
CA ARG A 539 -4.11 17.74 36.54
C ARG A 539 -3.26 19.02 36.58
N SER A 540 -1.93 18.88 36.56
CA SER A 540 -1.01 20.01 36.66
C SER A 540 -1.17 21.00 35.49
N SER A 541 -0.81 22.27 35.73
CA SER A 541 -0.77 23.34 34.73
C SER A 541 0.13 23.03 33.53
N ILE A 542 1.02 22.05 33.66
CA ILE A 542 1.92 21.61 32.59
C ILE A 542 1.14 20.95 31.44
N THR A 543 -0.04 20.37 31.70
CA THR A 543 -0.88 19.77 30.65
C THR A 543 -1.40 20.78 29.61
N TYR A 544 -1.45 22.07 29.95
CA TYR A 544 -1.83 23.13 29.00
C TYR A 544 -0.82 23.29 27.85
N LEU A 545 0.43 22.84 28.02
CA LEU A 545 1.47 22.95 26.99
C LEU A 545 1.27 21.99 25.82
N LEU A 546 0.56 20.86 26.00
CA LEU A 546 0.41 19.83 24.98
C LEU A 546 -0.17 20.37 23.65
N PRO A 547 -1.38 20.93 23.60
CA PRO A 547 -1.93 21.43 22.34
C PRO A 547 -1.23 22.69 21.83
N ILE A 548 -0.60 23.49 22.70
CA ILE A 548 0.22 24.63 22.27
C ILE A 548 1.39 24.14 21.42
N ILE A 549 2.11 23.11 21.88
CA ILE A 549 3.22 22.50 21.14
C ILE A 549 2.74 21.96 19.79
N VAL A 550 1.57 21.31 19.74
CA VAL A 550 0.99 20.78 18.49
C VAL A 550 0.60 21.88 17.52
N LEU A 551 0.05 23.00 18.00
CA LEU A 551 -0.26 24.16 17.16
C LEU A 551 1.00 24.78 16.57
N ILE A 552 2.07 24.92 17.36
CA ILE A 552 3.36 25.45 16.89
C ILE A 552 3.97 24.53 15.84
N TYR A 553 3.96 23.21 16.08
CA TYR A 553 4.47 22.20 15.15
C TYR A 553 3.77 22.29 13.79
N ARG A 554 2.43 22.24 13.78
CA ARG A 554 1.66 22.08 12.54
C ARG A 554 1.55 23.34 11.69
N TRP A 555 1.61 24.51 12.31
CA TRP A 555 1.62 25.77 11.56
C TRP A 555 3.02 26.22 11.17
N ASN A 556 4.00 25.34 11.38
CA ASN A 556 5.39 25.52 10.97
C ASN A 556 5.92 26.92 11.34
N LEU A 557 5.56 27.42 12.54
CA LEU A 557 5.92 28.76 12.98
C LEU A 557 7.45 28.94 13.05
N PHE A 558 8.19 27.82 13.10
CA PHE A 558 9.65 27.78 13.11
C PHE A 558 10.16 26.63 12.22
N ASN A 559 10.40 26.90 10.93
CA ASN A 559 10.87 25.91 9.94
C ASN A 559 12.10 25.11 10.39
N SER A 560 13.01 25.71 11.17
CA SER A 560 14.23 25.05 11.64
C SER A 560 14.04 24.11 12.84
N LEU A 561 12.84 24.09 13.45
CA LEU A 561 12.56 23.33 14.68
C LEU A 561 11.49 22.24 14.49
N THR A 562 11.07 21.99 13.26
CA THR A 562 10.03 20.99 12.91
C THR A 562 10.30 19.61 13.48
N SER A 563 11.55 19.17 13.54
CA SER A 563 11.96 17.88 14.14
C SER A 563 12.06 17.92 15.67
N VAL A 564 12.35 19.08 16.26
CA VAL A 564 12.57 19.26 17.70
C VAL A 564 11.25 19.39 18.47
N ILE A 565 10.26 20.09 17.88
CA ILE A 565 8.99 20.38 18.56
C ILE A 565 8.22 19.10 18.96
N PRO A 566 8.07 18.07 18.10
CA PRO A 566 7.44 16.82 18.52
C PRO A 566 8.27 16.04 19.56
N LEU A 567 9.61 16.15 19.55
CA LEU A 567 10.45 15.53 20.58
C LEU A 567 10.19 16.14 21.96
N LEU A 568 9.99 17.46 22.03
CA LEU A 568 9.55 18.14 23.26
C LEU A 568 8.17 17.66 23.72
N TYR A 569 7.26 17.41 22.77
CA TYR A 569 5.94 16.83 23.07
C TYR A 569 6.05 15.44 23.70
N TYR A 570 6.87 14.55 23.12
CA TYR A 570 7.09 13.21 23.68
C TYR A 570 7.76 13.26 25.05
N GLY A 571 8.74 14.15 25.25
CA GLY A 571 9.36 14.39 26.55
C GLY A 571 8.37 14.85 27.61
N LEU A 572 7.44 15.75 27.24
CA LEU A 572 6.37 16.22 28.10
C LEU A 572 5.40 15.09 28.50
N LEU A 573 5.01 14.23 27.54
CA LEU A 573 4.20 13.05 27.84
C LEU A 573 4.95 12.10 28.78
N GLY A 574 6.24 11.86 28.55
CA GLY A 574 7.10 11.06 29.42
C GLY A 574 7.12 11.60 30.86
N TYR A 575 7.27 12.92 31.02
CA TYR A 575 7.20 13.58 32.32
C TYR A 575 5.86 13.34 33.03
N LEU A 576 4.74 13.50 32.31
CA LEU A 576 3.39 13.27 32.86
C LEU A 576 3.16 11.80 33.25
N ILE A 577 3.72 10.84 32.50
CA ILE A 577 3.68 9.41 32.82
C ILE A 577 4.42 9.13 34.12
N VAL A 578 5.66 9.63 34.25
CA VAL A 578 6.49 9.44 35.45
C VAL A 578 5.81 10.02 36.70
N ARG A 579 5.14 11.16 36.56
CA ARG A 579 4.34 11.79 37.63
C ARG A 579 2.99 11.12 37.89
N LYS A 580 2.59 10.13 37.07
CA LYS A 580 1.25 9.50 37.08
C LYS A 580 0.11 10.52 36.95
N GLU A 581 0.39 11.65 36.29
CA GLU A 581 -0.56 12.74 36.06
C GLU A 581 -1.41 12.53 34.79
N ILE A 582 -1.12 11.49 34.00
CA ILE A 582 -1.87 11.15 32.80
C ILE A 582 -2.34 9.69 32.85
N SER A 583 -3.63 9.45 32.63
CA SER A 583 -4.16 8.09 32.45
C SER A 583 -3.77 7.54 31.08
N ILE A 584 -3.74 6.22 30.94
CA ILE A 584 -3.30 5.55 29.69
C ILE A 584 -4.16 5.95 28.48
N GLU A 585 -5.44 6.20 28.68
CA GLU A 585 -6.36 6.59 27.61
C GLU A 585 -6.12 8.04 27.18
N ASN A 586 -5.92 8.94 28.14
CA ASN A 586 -5.58 10.33 27.83
C ASN A 586 -4.17 10.43 27.21
N LEU A 587 -3.25 9.53 27.58
CA LEU A 587 -1.95 9.40 26.92
C LEU A 587 -2.12 9.00 25.45
N LEU A 588 -2.93 7.96 25.17
CA LEU A 588 -3.20 7.54 23.81
C LEU A 588 -3.91 8.61 22.98
N PHE A 589 -4.91 9.28 23.53
CA PHE A 589 -5.54 10.43 22.86
C PHE A 589 -4.54 11.55 22.56
N SER A 590 -3.59 11.81 23.46
CA SER A 590 -2.54 12.81 23.25
C SER A 590 -1.55 12.38 22.15
N LEU A 591 -1.11 11.13 22.16
CA LEU A 591 -0.27 10.57 21.10
C LEU A 591 -0.99 10.63 19.74
N LEU A 592 -2.25 10.23 19.68
CA LEU A 592 -3.06 10.31 18.46
C LEU A 592 -3.26 11.76 17.99
N TYR A 593 -3.41 12.70 18.92
CA TYR A 593 -3.62 14.11 18.58
C TYR A 593 -2.42 14.72 17.86
N ILE A 594 -1.18 14.34 18.21
CA ILE A 594 0.02 14.78 17.46
C ILE A 594 0.23 13.98 16.17
N LEU A 595 -0.07 12.67 16.17
CA LEU A 595 0.19 11.77 15.05
C LEU A 595 -0.82 11.88 13.89
N CYS A 596 -2.08 12.22 14.16
CA CYS A 596 -3.07 12.31 13.08
C CYS A 596 -2.80 13.49 12.12
N ARG A 597 -3.38 13.45 10.91
CA ARG A 597 -3.39 14.62 10.01
C ARG A 597 -4.21 15.78 10.60
N PRO A 598 -3.90 17.05 10.28
CA PRO A 598 -4.57 18.21 10.85
C PRO A 598 -6.11 18.20 10.73
N HIS A 599 -6.63 17.78 9.58
CA HIS A 599 -8.08 17.68 9.37
C HIS A 599 -8.74 16.63 10.27
N ASN A 600 -8.02 15.62 10.75
CA ASN A 600 -8.54 14.54 11.61
C ASN A 600 -8.52 14.85 13.10
N CYS A 601 -7.97 15.99 13.53
CA CYS A 601 -7.92 16.33 14.95
C CYS A 601 -9.30 16.41 15.61
N LEU A 602 -10.32 16.93 14.92
CA LEU A 602 -11.67 17.00 15.47
C LEU A 602 -12.27 15.60 15.68
N ILE A 603 -11.90 14.62 14.85
CA ILE A 603 -12.33 13.22 15.01
C ILE A 603 -11.81 12.65 16.34
N ILE A 604 -10.54 12.92 16.67
CA ILE A 604 -9.96 12.51 17.97
C ILE A 604 -10.79 13.10 19.12
N ILE A 605 -11.16 14.39 19.03
CA ILE A 605 -11.99 15.07 20.04
C ILE A 605 -13.38 14.44 20.15
N ILE A 606 -14.02 14.13 19.03
CA ILE A 606 -15.34 13.51 19.03
C ILE A 606 -15.29 12.11 19.66
N HIS A 607 -14.24 11.33 19.39
CA HIS A 607 -14.03 10.04 20.06
C HIS A 607 -13.72 10.20 21.56
N MET A 608 -13.01 11.24 21.99
CA MET A 608 -12.83 11.57 23.41
C MET A 608 -14.17 11.90 24.08
N ILE A 609 -15.04 12.68 23.42
CA ILE A 609 -16.40 12.97 23.87
C ILE A 609 -17.15 11.64 24.02
N PHE A 610 -17.18 10.80 22.98
CA PHE A 610 -17.85 9.49 23.06
C PHE A 610 -17.30 8.65 24.21
N TYR A 611 -15.98 8.66 24.43
CA TYR A 611 -15.33 7.91 25.48
C TYR A 611 -15.75 8.38 26.88
N GLN A 612 -15.90 9.69 27.09
CA GLN A 612 -16.36 10.23 28.37
C GLN A 612 -17.85 9.99 28.61
N PHE A 613 -18.67 10.03 27.55
CA PHE A 613 -20.10 9.92 27.67
C PHE A 613 -20.56 8.45 27.71
N LEU A 614 -20.14 7.57 26.79
CA LEU A 614 -20.65 6.19 26.75
C LEU A 614 -20.11 5.34 27.90
N ASN A 615 -21.00 4.67 28.65
CA ASN A 615 -20.60 3.56 29.51
C ASN A 615 -20.66 2.29 28.68
N ILE A 616 -19.51 1.67 28.43
CA ILE A 616 -19.42 0.44 27.66
C ILE A 616 -19.26 -0.71 28.64
N ASN A 617 -20.33 -1.47 28.82
CA ASN A 617 -20.36 -2.74 29.55
C ASN A 617 -20.60 -3.92 28.58
N ASP A 618 -20.50 -3.68 27.27
CA ASP A 618 -20.75 -4.67 26.22
C ASP A 618 -19.55 -4.74 25.27
N SER A 619 -18.92 -5.92 25.24
CA SER A 619 -17.78 -6.23 24.35
C SER A 619 -18.09 -5.95 22.86
N ARG A 620 -19.34 -6.16 22.42
CA ARG A 620 -19.75 -5.99 21.02
C ARG A 620 -19.85 -4.52 20.65
N LEU A 621 -20.35 -3.67 21.55
CA LEU A 621 -20.39 -2.23 21.33
C LEU A 621 -18.98 -1.63 21.28
N ALA A 622 -18.10 -2.03 22.20
CA ALA A 622 -16.68 -1.64 22.13
C ALA A 622 -16.06 -2.05 20.81
N PHE A 623 -16.37 -3.26 20.33
CA PHE A 623 -15.88 -3.75 19.06
C PHE A 623 -16.37 -2.89 17.89
N ILE A 624 -17.67 -2.56 17.84
CA ILE A 624 -18.24 -1.71 16.78
C ILE A 624 -17.62 -0.32 16.79
N LEU A 625 -17.45 0.28 17.96
CA LEU A 625 -16.79 1.57 18.11
C LEU A 625 -15.32 1.49 17.71
N SER A 626 -14.63 0.40 18.07
CA SER A 626 -13.26 0.14 17.66
C SER A 626 -13.14 0.06 16.13
N GLN A 627 -14.00 -0.71 15.47
CA GLN A 627 -13.96 -0.85 14.01
C GLN A 627 -14.38 0.46 13.32
N SER A 628 -15.43 1.13 13.81
CA SER A 628 -15.85 2.43 13.27
C SER A 628 -14.74 3.48 13.40
N ALA A 629 -14.01 3.50 14.52
CA ALA A 629 -12.94 4.45 14.75
C ALA A 629 -11.77 4.28 13.77
N PHE A 630 -11.44 3.04 13.40
CA PHE A 630 -10.46 2.76 12.35
C PHE A 630 -10.85 3.47 11.04
N PHE A 631 -12.09 3.30 10.58
CA PHE A 631 -12.57 3.93 9.34
C PHE A 631 -12.79 5.44 9.46
N HIS A 632 -13.22 5.95 10.62
CA HIS A 632 -13.39 7.40 10.81
C HIS A 632 -12.09 8.16 10.60
N LEU A 633 -10.92 7.57 10.88
CA LEU A 633 -9.62 8.18 10.62
C LEU A 633 -9.22 8.20 9.13
N GLY A 634 -10.05 7.67 8.23
CA GLY A 634 -9.76 7.55 6.80
C GLY A 634 -9.05 6.24 6.43
N ASN A 635 -8.84 5.32 7.38
CA ASN A 635 -8.29 4.01 7.04
C ASN A 635 -9.32 3.16 6.30
N SER A 636 -8.85 2.31 5.41
CA SER A 636 -9.63 1.31 4.68
C SER A 636 -9.07 -0.09 4.94
N ASN A 637 -9.69 -1.10 4.34
CA ASN A 637 -9.13 -2.45 4.37
C ASN A 637 -7.93 -2.64 3.42
N SER A 638 -7.41 -1.56 2.81
CA SER A 638 -6.19 -1.55 1.98
C SER A 638 -5.01 -0.95 2.74
N PHE A 639 -3.78 -1.37 2.42
CA PHE A 639 -2.54 -0.77 2.94
C PHE A 639 -2.31 0.67 2.49
N VAL A 640 -2.93 1.08 1.38
CA VAL A 640 -2.82 2.42 0.78
C VAL A 640 -3.16 3.54 1.75
N THR A 641 -4.13 3.29 2.63
CA THR A 641 -4.63 4.32 3.55
C THR A 641 -3.82 4.44 4.83
N ILE A 642 -2.78 3.61 5.02
CA ILE A 642 -1.88 3.75 6.17
C ILE A 642 -1.01 4.98 5.96
N ASP A 643 -1.10 5.93 6.87
CA ASP A 643 -0.28 7.12 6.83
C ASP A 643 1.13 6.85 7.37
N ILE A 644 2.04 6.48 6.47
CA ILE A 644 3.44 6.18 6.78
C ILE A 644 4.18 7.41 7.33
N SER A 645 3.77 8.62 6.93
CA SER A 645 4.39 9.88 7.37
C SER A 645 4.35 10.07 8.89
N THR A 646 3.34 9.47 9.55
CA THR A 646 3.18 9.51 11.01
C THR A 646 4.33 8.84 11.76
N GLY A 647 5.02 7.88 11.12
CA GLY A 647 6.20 7.21 11.65
C GLY A 647 7.39 8.15 11.88
N PHE A 648 7.43 9.28 11.17
CA PHE A 648 8.55 10.21 11.14
C PHE A 648 8.30 11.48 11.97
N VAL A 649 7.16 11.58 12.64
CA VAL A 649 6.80 12.75 13.46
C VAL A 649 7.75 12.85 14.66
N GLY A 650 8.73 13.75 14.57
CA GLY A 650 9.73 14.01 15.62
C GLY A 650 10.96 13.12 15.60
N ILE A 651 11.13 12.28 14.57
CA ILE A 651 12.23 11.31 14.49
C ILE A 651 12.96 11.49 13.15
N PRO A 652 14.07 12.23 13.12
CA PRO A 652 14.82 12.51 11.89
C PRO A 652 15.79 11.38 11.51
N ILE A 653 15.72 10.20 12.14
CA ILE A 653 16.59 9.06 11.85
C ILE A 653 15.72 7.82 11.72
N TYR A 654 15.87 7.07 10.63
CA TYR A 654 15.09 5.86 10.43
C TYR A 654 15.44 4.77 11.47
N LEU A 655 14.45 4.42 12.29
CA LEU A 655 14.52 3.40 13.34
C LEU A 655 13.31 2.47 13.17
N PRO A 656 13.43 1.32 12.48
CA PRO A 656 12.30 0.53 11.99
C PRO A 656 11.25 0.21 13.06
N ILE A 657 11.70 -0.17 14.26
CA ILE A 657 10.81 -0.53 15.38
C ILE A 657 9.99 0.68 15.85
N ILE A 658 10.63 1.84 16.00
CA ILE A 658 9.95 3.04 16.50
C ILE A 658 8.96 3.58 15.47
N HIS A 659 9.36 3.61 14.20
CA HIS A 659 8.49 4.05 13.10
C HIS A 659 7.28 3.12 12.99
N GLY A 660 7.51 1.80 13.04
CA GLY A 660 6.45 0.79 13.06
C GLY A 660 5.48 0.99 14.23
N ILE A 661 5.96 1.32 15.43
CA ILE A 661 5.09 1.61 16.59
C ILE A 661 4.27 2.88 16.37
N LEU A 662 4.86 3.96 15.85
CA LEU A 662 4.14 5.21 15.62
C LEU A 662 3.07 5.06 14.53
N ILE A 663 3.39 4.38 13.43
CA ILE A 663 2.44 4.02 12.36
C ILE A 663 1.34 3.12 12.90
N TYR A 664 1.69 2.14 13.73
CA TYR A 664 0.71 1.25 14.37
C TYR A 664 -0.23 2.04 15.30
N LEU A 665 0.31 2.97 16.10
CA LEU A 665 -0.47 3.80 17.01
C LEU A 665 -1.35 4.80 16.26
N SER A 666 -0.88 5.40 15.16
CA SER A 666 -1.71 6.29 14.33
C SER A 666 -2.87 5.54 13.65
N THR A 667 -2.62 4.30 13.22
CA THR A 667 -3.60 3.44 12.54
C THR A 667 -4.63 2.84 13.51
N TYR A 668 -4.18 2.26 14.63
CA TYR A 668 -5.02 1.50 15.57
C TYR A 668 -5.28 2.19 16.90
N GLY A 669 -4.67 3.34 17.20
CA GLY A 669 -4.73 3.90 18.54
C GLY A 669 -6.16 4.22 19.01
N LEU A 670 -7.03 4.74 18.13
CA LEU A 670 -8.45 4.95 18.51
C LEU A 670 -9.19 3.62 18.72
N SER A 671 -8.94 2.62 17.88
CA SER A 671 -9.48 1.27 18.01
C SER A 671 -9.11 0.66 19.37
N ILE A 672 -7.83 0.82 19.73
CA ILE A 672 -7.25 0.38 21.00
C ILE A 672 -7.94 1.06 22.18
N VAL A 673 -8.15 2.38 22.13
CA VAL A 673 -8.81 3.12 23.23
C VAL A 673 -10.19 2.53 23.57
N TRP A 674 -10.95 2.09 22.58
CA TRP A 674 -12.26 1.46 22.82
C TRP A 674 -12.16 0.10 23.50
N LEU A 675 -11.21 -0.71 23.06
CA LEU A 675 -10.94 -2.02 23.65
C LEU A 675 -10.33 -1.89 25.07
N LEU A 676 -9.66 -0.77 25.36
CA LEU A 676 -9.10 -0.52 26.68
C LEU A 676 -10.17 -0.42 27.78
N LYS A 677 -11.37 0.04 27.40
CA LYS A 677 -12.51 0.26 28.30
C LYS A 677 -13.15 -1.03 28.83
N LEU A 678 -12.89 -2.17 28.18
CA LEU A 678 -13.50 -3.45 28.52
C LEU A 678 -12.92 -4.07 29.80
N SER A 679 -13.80 -4.67 30.61
CA SER A 679 -13.40 -5.51 31.74
C SER A 679 -12.61 -6.75 31.28
N LYS A 680 -11.95 -7.46 32.20
CA LYS A 680 -11.15 -8.65 31.85
C LYS A 680 -12.00 -9.73 31.15
N GLU A 681 -13.24 -9.92 31.58
CA GLU A 681 -14.16 -10.92 31.01
C GLU A 681 -14.67 -10.49 29.63
N GLU A 682 -15.08 -9.23 29.46
CA GLU A 682 -15.53 -8.70 28.17
C GLU A 682 -14.38 -8.67 27.14
N ARG A 683 -13.14 -8.47 27.58
CA ARG A 683 -11.96 -8.58 26.72
C ARG A 683 -11.80 -9.98 26.13
N ILE A 684 -12.00 -11.04 26.93
CA ILE A 684 -11.92 -12.42 26.43
C ILE A 684 -12.96 -12.63 25.33
N HIS A 685 -14.19 -12.11 25.49
CA HIS A 685 -15.21 -12.19 24.45
C HIS A 685 -14.81 -11.43 23.18
N SER A 686 -14.27 -10.21 23.31
CA SER A 686 -13.79 -9.47 22.14
C SER A 686 -12.65 -10.20 21.41
N LEU A 687 -11.77 -10.88 22.15
CA LEU A 687 -10.67 -11.67 21.58
C LEU A 687 -11.19 -12.91 20.85
N LEU A 688 -12.17 -13.60 21.42
CA LEU A 688 -12.84 -14.73 20.77
C LEU A 688 -13.55 -14.30 19.47
N GLN A 689 -14.23 -13.14 19.49
CA GLN A 689 -14.89 -12.58 18.32
C GLN A 689 -13.88 -12.23 17.22
N LEU A 690 -12.77 -11.57 17.56
CA LEU A 690 -11.68 -11.28 16.62
C LEU A 690 -11.06 -12.54 16.03
N THR A 691 -10.84 -13.56 16.87
CA THR A 691 -10.28 -14.85 16.44
C THR A 691 -11.23 -15.57 15.48
N LEU A 692 -12.54 -15.53 15.74
CA LEU A 692 -13.56 -16.09 14.85
C LEU A 692 -13.52 -15.40 13.48
N ILE A 693 -13.58 -14.07 13.48
CA ILE A 693 -13.56 -13.26 12.26
C ILE A 693 -12.28 -13.53 11.46
N ASN A 694 -11.12 -13.55 12.13
CA ASN A 694 -9.84 -13.91 11.53
C ASN A 694 -9.87 -15.27 10.84
N SER A 695 -10.36 -16.30 11.53
CA SER A 695 -10.48 -17.65 10.99
C SER A 695 -11.36 -17.68 9.74
N SER A 696 -12.48 -16.95 9.78
CA SER A 696 -13.40 -16.82 8.64
C SER A 696 -12.75 -16.11 7.46
N PHE A 697 -12.01 -15.01 7.68
CA PHE A 697 -11.28 -14.32 6.61
C PHE A 697 -10.20 -15.19 5.97
N VAL A 698 -9.42 -15.93 6.77
CA VAL A 698 -8.42 -16.87 6.25
C VAL A 698 -9.08 -17.95 5.39
N LEU A 699 -10.23 -18.47 5.82
CA LEU A 699 -11.02 -19.40 5.02
C LEU A 699 -11.51 -18.74 3.72
N CYS A 700 -12.04 -17.51 3.77
CA CYS A 700 -12.48 -16.78 2.59
C CYS A 700 -11.34 -16.53 1.59
N ILE A 701 -10.15 -16.12 2.05
CA ILE A 701 -8.95 -15.97 1.21
C ILE A 701 -8.62 -17.29 0.52
N PHE A 702 -8.64 -18.41 1.24
CA PHE A 702 -8.36 -19.71 0.64
C PHE A 702 -9.38 -20.12 -0.42
N LEU A 703 -10.67 -19.95 -0.12
CA LEU A 703 -11.78 -20.27 -1.02
C LEU A 703 -11.76 -19.39 -2.27
N GLN A 704 -11.42 -18.11 -2.11
CA GLN A 704 -11.42 -17.12 -3.17
C GLN A 704 -10.02 -16.86 -3.72
N ARG A 705 -9.01 -17.71 -3.48
CA ARG A 705 -7.59 -17.41 -3.81
C ARG A 705 -7.29 -17.06 -5.28
N TYR A 706 -8.16 -17.45 -6.20
CA TYR A 706 -8.08 -17.14 -7.62
C TYR A 706 -8.88 -15.89 -8.03
N HIS A 707 -9.58 -15.28 -7.09
CA HIS A 707 -10.36 -14.08 -7.29
C HIS A 707 -9.44 -12.86 -7.30
N LEU A 708 -9.62 -11.99 -8.31
CA LEU A 708 -8.75 -10.85 -8.59
C LEU A 708 -8.48 -9.94 -7.37
N PHE A 709 -9.48 -9.81 -6.48
CA PHE A 709 -9.45 -8.90 -5.34
C PHE A 709 -8.95 -9.51 -4.02
N VAL A 710 -8.62 -10.81 -3.97
CA VAL A 710 -8.21 -11.44 -2.71
C VAL A 710 -6.90 -10.87 -2.18
N TRP A 711 -5.94 -10.59 -3.05
CA TRP A 711 -4.64 -10.09 -2.63
C TRP A 711 -4.61 -8.58 -2.36
N THR A 712 -5.51 -7.83 -2.99
CA THR A 712 -5.60 -6.37 -2.83
C THR A 712 -6.50 -5.94 -1.67
N VAL A 713 -7.51 -6.75 -1.31
CA VAL A 713 -8.51 -6.38 -0.30
C VAL A 713 -8.54 -7.35 0.89
N PHE A 714 -8.55 -8.66 0.64
CA PHE A 714 -8.73 -9.63 1.72
C PHE A 714 -7.45 -9.87 2.50
N ALA A 715 -6.31 -10.02 1.81
CA ALA A 715 -5.03 -10.25 2.45
C ALA A 715 -4.60 -9.10 3.39
N PRO A 716 -4.66 -7.81 2.99
CA PRO A 716 -4.40 -6.71 3.91
C PRO A 716 -5.31 -6.70 5.14
N LYS A 717 -6.60 -7.01 4.97
CA LYS A 717 -7.54 -7.11 6.09
C LYS A 717 -7.13 -8.16 7.11
N VAL A 718 -6.63 -9.32 6.68
CA VAL A 718 -6.12 -10.34 7.62
C VAL A 718 -4.94 -9.80 8.42
N PHE A 719 -4.02 -9.06 7.82
CA PHE A 719 -2.97 -8.39 8.58
C PHE A 719 -3.52 -7.43 9.62
N TYR A 720 -4.53 -6.65 9.27
CA TYR A 720 -5.14 -5.69 10.19
C TYR A 720 -5.79 -6.35 11.39
N LEU A 721 -6.53 -7.42 11.14
CA LEU A 721 -7.17 -8.17 12.20
C LEU A 721 -6.14 -8.94 13.06
N CYS A 722 -5.07 -9.45 12.47
CA CYS A 722 -3.93 -10.02 13.20
C CYS A 722 -3.28 -8.96 14.10
N ALA A 723 -3.03 -7.76 13.59
CA ALA A 723 -2.39 -6.67 14.33
C ALA A 723 -3.26 -6.21 15.52
N GLN A 724 -4.58 -6.14 15.33
CA GLN A 724 -5.55 -5.84 16.39
C GLN A 724 -5.65 -6.98 17.42
N THR A 725 -5.54 -8.23 16.98
CA THR A 725 -5.58 -9.42 17.85
C THR A 725 -4.33 -9.52 18.72
N ALA A 726 -3.14 -9.28 18.14
CA ALA A 726 -1.87 -9.27 18.85
C ALA A 726 -1.86 -8.28 20.02
N PHE A 727 -2.40 -7.08 19.83
CA PHE A 727 -2.51 -6.10 20.91
C PHE A 727 -3.43 -6.54 22.04
N ASN A 728 -4.60 -7.10 21.70
CA ASN A 728 -5.51 -7.62 22.72
C ASN A 728 -4.87 -8.76 23.53
N LEU A 729 -4.03 -9.59 22.90
CA LEU A 729 -3.25 -10.64 23.56
C LEU A 729 -2.18 -10.08 24.50
N LEU A 730 -1.40 -9.08 24.07
CA LEU A 730 -0.33 -8.47 24.87
C LEU A 730 -0.80 -7.88 26.20
N ARG A 731 -2.09 -7.54 26.34
CA ARG A 731 -2.68 -7.04 27.60
C ARG A 731 -3.13 -8.15 28.56
N PHE A 732 -3.16 -9.40 28.11
CA PHE A 732 -3.43 -10.58 28.95
C PHE A 732 -2.16 -11.19 29.55
N LEU A 733 -1.04 -11.05 28.82
CA LEU A 733 0.32 -11.29 29.32
C LEU A 733 0.71 -10.18 30.29
#